data_AF-A0A1F3VMB1-F1
#
_entry.id   AF-A0A1F3VMB1-F1
#
_cell.length_a   1.000
_cell.length_b   1.000
_cell.length_c   1.000
_cell.angle_alpha   90.00
_cell.angle_beta   90.00
_cell.angle_gamma   90.00
#
_symmetry.space_group_name_H-M   'P 1'
#
loop_
_entity.id
_entity.type
_entity.pdbx_description
1 polymer ?
#
loop_
_entity_poly.entity_id
_entity_poly.type
_entity_poly.pdbx_seq_one_letter_code
_entity_poly.pdbx_strand_id
1 'polypeptide(L)'
;MKYFNLVIFLGGLSLLGACVPEANKKCSGDQVLMNGLCVSKIANNGPEQNLDCGVVLNHQEETRIMYQSSLAVYPDNCKEEVQKRSCENGQLLAWSGSFKSISCSNERTRYAASSVVAGQSCQSEVQTQICQNGQCGAWSPNKFGQTSCQVQGYLSCGNIPHNGSESRVAYNSSLVAYGQVCVQQTQTRTCNNGSWSAWSGTYTNLSCSVQAAAACGTIASGQYESRTRYQSSSVDGEKTCVSEIQNRQCNNGQFTSWSGSFTQPICVTSRIRYESATAPNGGVCNQETQTMTCEGGLCGIWTPNNFTNTACTTGNFNRSFTVARGPSRTSGVAPLSVHFSAGFSASTPTSRSFHDYEYSWNFGDQNGGIWGTSKKSKNIDKGPLAGHVYETPGTYTVTLTVRNSSGVVDSDNFTITVQDPNIIFSGTNTTCISASTNFTGCPAGASQITTSNLSVLANYAAAGKRILLQRGSVWSMSADIAFPNNAGPVHIGAFGNCTSPDELGICSNAPRINISGDVSFLSLTGKQDWRLADIAFVAPKGASSVFSGYTDIKRNLILKISSVGFGTPVWWTNWRYNDEDYHINNALVSSRITDASDTVAYLGCEKLMVLGNIIQNSDTTHILRVWHGYLGVIAHNILSGTSLTNTNGRHALKLHSPQTSSIGTFAQTSNGGLKSGTQFTVIANNVFGSSGPWPVSIGPQDSQHIENLSDILIEKNKMLAGYGLKSAMTVQVGLMFEGRYFTVRNNLIDGTEGANGYTGIYVARRGIEWTPLGNKIYNNTIYSRDPNSNGAQGIQVDSSASDTIIRNNYVSYPNTANKQLVNDTSSNAVMSNNVLTNTPYFVDPNNPNPLLRNFQITSSATAAIDKGYIVPVFSDFNDVLRTGIYDLGAFAY
;
A
#
# COMPACT_ATOMS: atom_id res chain seq x y z
N MET A 1 20.54 71.64 -54.73
CA MET A 1 21.01 73.04 -54.91
C MET A 1 22.46 72.95 -55.30
N LYS A 2 22.75 73.13 -56.59
CA LYS A 2 23.26 74.37 -57.20
C LYS A 2 24.74 74.60 -56.80
N TYR A 3 25.72 74.81 -57.67
CA TYR A 3 25.78 74.81 -59.14
C TYR A 3 27.20 75.30 -59.55
N PHE A 4 27.62 74.94 -60.77
CA PHE A 4 28.55 75.65 -61.70
C PHE A 4 30.08 75.54 -61.42
N ASN A 5 30.85 74.88 -62.32
CA ASN A 5 31.26 75.24 -63.72
C ASN A 5 32.39 76.29 -63.71
N LEU A 6 33.37 76.39 -64.62
CA LEU A 6 33.51 76.07 -66.05
C LEU A 6 35.04 76.30 -66.35
N VAL A 7 35.77 75.40 -67.03
CA VAL A 7 36.13 75.41 -68.48
C VAL A 7 37.34 76.25 -68.90
N ILE A 8 38.14 75.65 -69.81
CA ILE A 8 38.76 76.11 -71.08
C ILE A 8 39.95 75.14 -71.31
N PHE A 9 40.04 74.19 -72.26
CA PHE A 9 39.88 74.09 -73.73
C PHE A 9 41.09 74.61 -74.57
N LEU A 10 41.57 73.70 -75.45
CA LEU A 10 42.43 73.83 -76.65
C LEU A 10 43.95 73.99 -76.43
N GLY A 11 44.84 73.37 -77.22
CA GLY A 11 44.66 72.51 -78.39
C GLY A 11 45.90 72.57 -79.31
N GLY A 12 46.20 71.47 -80.00
CA GLY A 12 46.87 71.50 -81.32
C GLY A 12 48.36 71.12 -81.43
N LEU A 13 48.57 69.92 -81.98
CA LEU A 13 49.42 69.59 -83.14
C LEU A 13 50.95 69.38 -83.04
N SER A 14 51.35 68.50 -83.96
CA SER A 14 52.58 67.73 -84.22
C SER A 14 53.76 68.50 -84.84
N LEU A 15 54.96 67.94 -84.67
CA LEU A 15 56.22 68.27 -85.35
C LEU A 15 56.25 67.83 -86.83
N LEU A 16 56.95 68.60 -87.69
CA LEU A 16 58.06 68.16 -88.58
C LEU A 16 58.66 69.32 -89.40
N GLY A 17 59.98 69.31 -89.60
CA GLY A 17 60.64 69.81 -90.83
C GLY A 17 61.54 71.05 -90.73
N ALA A 18 62.84 70.88 -91.00
CA ALA A 18 63.93 71.87 -90.98
C ALA A 18 64.18 72.55 -92.36
N CYS A 19 64.97 73.65 -92.38
CA CYS A 19 65.91 74.02 -93.47
C CYS A 19 66.93 75.12 -93.06
N VAL A 20 68.05 75.19 -93.82
CA VAL A 20 69.48 75.51 -93.50
C VAL A 20 69.91 76.95 -93.99
N PRO A 21 71.09 77.53 -93.60
CA PRO A 21 71.42 78.97 -93.71
C PRO A 21 72.54 79.38 -94.72
N GLU A 22 72.62 80.69 -95.08
CA GLU A 22 73.72 81.44 -95.76
C GLU A 22 73.56 82.96 -95.49
N ALA A 23 74.46 83.93 -95.72
CA ALA A 23 75.86 84.25 -95.34
C ALA A 23 76.15 85.74 -95.77
N ASN A 24 76.97 86.48 -95.00
CA ASN A 24 77.92 87.58 -95.36
C ASN A 24 77.56 88.90 -96.09
N LYS A 25 78.10 90.05 -95.59
CA LYS A 25 78.49 91.26 -96.37
C LYS A 25 79.77 91.93 -95.80
N LYS A 26 80.71 92.34 -96.68
CA LYS A 26 81.95 93.14 -96.44
C LYS A 26 81.93 94.42 -97.30
N CYS A 27 82.56 95.51 -96.84
CA CYS A 27 82.75 96.76 -97.61
C CYS A 27 84.11 96.86 -98.31
N SER A 28 84.22 97.73 -99.32
CA SER A 28 85.36 97.89 -100.24
C SER A 28 86.41 98.89 -99.76
N GLY A 29 87.62 98.77 -100.35
CA GLY A 29 88.93 99.17 -99.82
C GLY A 29 89.21 100.64 -99.55
N ASP A 30 88.33 101.56 -99.94
CA ASP A 30 88.52 102.99 -99.66
C ASP A 30 87.60 103.47 -98.53
N GLN A 31 86.95 102.52 -97.85
CA GLN A 31 86.03 102.77 -96.75
C GLN A 31 86.29 101.80 -95.58
N VAL A 32 86.10 102.27 -94.35
CA VAL A 32 86.11 101.46 -93.12
C VAL A 32 84.67 101.25 -92.63
N LEU A 33 84.35 100.02 -92.19
CA LEU A 33 83.05 99.61 -91.65
C LEU A 33 82.91 100.08 -90.18
N MET A 34 81.92 100.92 -89.90
CA MET A 34 81.50 101.31 -88.56
C MET A 34 79.98 101.11 -88.45
N ASN A 35 79.51 100.33 -87.46
CA ASN A 35 78.07 100.09 -87.20
C ASN A 35 77.22 99.62 -88.40
N GLY A 36 77.80 98.87 -89.35
CA GLY A 36 77.05 98.37 -90.52
C GLY A 36 76.87 99.34 -91.69
N LEU A 37 77.60 100.47 -91.73
CA LEU A 37 77.75 101.39 -92.88
C LEU A 37 79.24 101.79 -93.10
N CYS A 38 79.63 102.29 -94.28
CA CYS A 38 81.06 102.44 -94.70
C CYS A 38 81.48 103.89 -95.09
N VAL A 39 82.66 104.37 -94.63
CA VAL A 39 83.19 105.78 -94.73
C VAL A 39 84.75 105.92 -94.86
N SER A 40 85.33 107.04 -95.39
CA SER A 40 86.73 107.24 -95.89
C SER A 40 87.67 108.26 -95.12
N LYS A 41 89.02 108.31 -95.38
CA LYS A 41 90.05 109.16 -94.66
C LYS A 41 91.08 109.92 -95.58
N ILE A 42 91.57 111.11 -95.16
CA ILE A 42 92.43 112.11 -95.88
C ILE A 42 93.81 112.36 -95.19
N ALA A 43 94.85 112.82 -95.93
CA ALA A 43 96.28 113.02 -95.53
C ALA A 43 96.82 114.49 -95.62
N ASN A 44 98.02 114.80 -95.05
CA ASN A 44 98.99 115.83 -95.55
C ASN A 44 100.38 115.94 -94.81
N ASN A 45 101.48 115.85 -95.61
CA ASN A 45 102.79 116.58 -95.80
C ASN A 45 103.74 117.24 -94.71
N GLY A 46 105.08 116.97 -94.79
CA GLY A 46 106.23 117.95 -94.66
C GLY A 46 107.32 117.81 -93.53
N PRO A 47 108.63 118.23 -93.64
CA PRO A 47 109.86 117.50 -93.12
C PRO A 47 110.91 118.18 -92.14
N GLU A 48 111.73 117.39 -91.37
CA GLU A 48 113.20 117.48 -90.99
C GLU A 48 113.70 116.38 -89.94
N GLN A 49 115.02 116.07 -89.80
CA GLN A 49 115.68 114.77 -89.38
C GLN A 49 116.19 114.54 -87.91
N ASN A 50 116.11 113.27 -87.41
CA ASN A 50 116.73 112.61 -86.21
C ASN A 50 117.07 111.11 -86.57
N LEU A 51 118.10 110.44 -85.98
CA LEU A 51 118.59 109.09 -86.38
C LEU A 51 118.15 107.92 -85.45
N ASP A 52 117.70 106.81 -86.05
CA ASP A 52 116.96 105.70 -85.40
C ASP A 52 117.71 104.34 -85.37
N CYS A 53 117.37 103.44 -84.43
CA CYS A 53 117.90 102.06 -84.37
C CYS A 53 117.18 101.09 -85.35
N GLY A 54 116.93 101.51 -86.59
CA GLY A 54 116.12 100.76 -87.56
C GLY A 54 114.63 101.05 -87.43
N VAL A 55 113.80 100.05 -87.07
CA VAL A 55 112.34 100.21 -86.89
C VAL A 55 111.94 100.83 -85.55
N VAL A 56 112.89 100.98 -84.61
CA VAL A 56 112.66 101.63 -83.32
C VAL A 56 113.33 103.01 -83.34
N LEU A 57 112.51 104.06 -83.24
CA LEU A 57 112.96 105.45 -83.21
C LEU A 57 113.81 105.75 -81.96
N ASN A 58 114.70 106.74 -82.03
CA ASN A 58 115.46 107.17 -80.84
C ASN A 58 114.48 107.55 -79.71
N HIS A 59 114.71 107.04 -78.50
CA HIS A 59 113.82 107.13 -77.33
C HIS A 59 112.50 106.30 -77.39
N GLN A 60 112.39 105.27 -78.22
CA GLN A 60 111.24 104.33 -78.21
C GLN A 60 111.58 102.90 -77.73
N GLU A 61 110.54 102.19 -77.26
CA GLU A 61 110.59 100.80 -76.76
C GLU A 61 109.96 99.82 -77.76
N GLU A 62 110.49 98.59 -77.85
CA GLU A 62 109.80 97.44 -78.47
C GLU A 62 109.51 96.32 -77.45
N THR A 63 108.50 95.49 -77.72
CA THR A 63 107.98 94.45 -76.80
C THR A 63 107.81 93.06 -77.45
N ARG A 64 107.93 91.96 -76.67
CA ARG A 64 107.64 90.56 -77.07
C ARG A 64 106.98 89.75 -75.93
N ILE A 65 106.24 88.67 -76.23
CA ILE A 65 105.61 87.79 -75.22
C ILE A 65 106.33 86.44 -75.15
N MET A 66 106.65 85.97 -73.94
CA MET A 66 107.29 84.67 -73.65
C MET A 66 106.50 83.89 -72.59
N TYR A 67 106.62 82.56 -72.54
CA TYR A 67 105.94 81.66 -71.59
C TYR A 67 106.91 80.97 -70.61
N GLN A 68 106.41 80.63 -69.43
CA GLN A 68 107.19 80.00 -68.35
C GLN A 68 107.66 78.57 -68.68
N SER A 69 106.81 77.74 -69.30
CA SER A 69 107.10 76.35 -69.71
C SER A 69 106.41 76.01 -71.04
N SER A 70 106.73 74.86 -71.63
CA SER A 70 106.08 74.37 -72.85
C SER A 70 104.81 73.51 -72.61
N LEU A 71 104.48 73.18 -71.34
CA LEU A 71 103.36 72.32 -70.96
C LEU A 71 102.86 72.67 -69.54
N ALA A 72 101.53 72.72 -69.37
CA ALA A 72 100.83 72.93 -68.11
C ALA A 72 99.59 72.02 -68.01
N VAL A 73 99.13 71.68 -66.80
CA VAL A 73 97.96 70.81 -66.58
C VAL A 73 96.79 71.68 -66.14
N TYR A 74 95.62 71.56 -66.79
CA TYR A 74 94.47 72.39 -66.45
C TYR A 74 94.05 72.18 -64.99
N PRO A 75 93.80 73.24 -64.20
CA PRO A 75 93.51 74.62 -64.61
C PRO A 75 94.69 75.61 -64.53
N ASP A 76 95.90 75.14 -64.26
CA ASP A 76 97.09 75.98 -64.15
C ASP A 76 97.51 76.44 -65.56
N ASN A 77 96.86 77.48 -66.06
CA ASN A 77 97.04 77.95 -67.43
C ASN A 77 98.49 78.39 -67.71
N CYS A 78 98.89 78.29 -68.98
CA CYS A 78 100.17 78.80 -69.50
C CYS A 78 100.45 80.25 -69.10
N LYS A 79 101.42 80.46 -68.20
CA LYS A 79 101.81 81.81 -67.71
C LYS A 79 102.69 82.53 -68.73
N GLU A 80 102.34 83.78 -69.04
CA GLU A 80 103.01 84.65 -70.02
C GLU A 80 103.67 85.89 -69.40
N GLU A 81 104.73 86.42 -70.05
CA GLU A 81 105.48 87.62 -69.66
C GLU A 81 105.75 88.51 -70.88
N VAL A 82 105.43 89.80 -70.77
CA VAL A 82 105.79 90.83 -71.77
C VAL A 82 107.18 91.37 -71.46
N GLN A 83 108.12 91.14 -72.36
CA GLN A 83 109.50 91.59 -72.29
C GLN A 83 109.69 92.83 -73.16
N LYS A 84 110.49 93.82 -72.71
CA LYS A 84 110.73 95.10 -73.40
C LYS A 84 112.21 95.43 -73.57
N ARG A 85 112.58 96.24 -74.58
CA ARG A 85 113.90 96.89 -74.71
C ARG A 85 113.83 98.25 -75.43
N SER A 86 114.75 99.16 -75.11
CA SER A 86 114.79 100.54 -75.62
C SER A 86 115.96 100.79 -76.58
N CYS A 87 115.77 101.74 -77.50
CA CYS A 87 116.81 102.29 -78.38
C CYS A 87 117.36 103.62 -77.81
N GLU A 88 118.66 103.67 -77.54
CA GLU A 88 119.38 104.90 -77.19
C GLU A 88 120.53 105.13 -78.18
N ASN A 89 120.48 106.24 -78.94
CA ASN A 89 121.55 106.70 -79.82
C ASN A 89 122.17 105.60 -80.71
N GLY A 90 121.34 104.75 -81.32
CA GLY A 90 121.78 103.71 -82.26
C GLY A 90 122.09 102.33 -81.64
N GLN A 91 121.94 102.13 -80.32
CA GLN A 91 122.08 100.81 -79.67
C GLN A 91 120.79 100.36 -78.96
N LEU A 92 120.44 99.08 -79.13
CA LEU A 92 119.33 98.41 -78.44
C LEU A 92 119.78 97.75 -77.14
N LEU A 93 119.05 98.02 -76.05
CA LEU A 93 119.27 97.40 -74.74
C LEU A 93 118.80 95.93 -74.68
N ALA A 94 119.15 95.22 -73.61
CA ALA A 94 118.70 93.85 -73.37
C ALA A 94 117.19 93.79 -73.06
N TRP A 95 116.56 92.65 -73.38
CA TRP A 95 115.15 92.39 -73.06
C TRP A 95 114.94 92.27 -71.55
N SER A 96 113.92 92.94 -71.01
CA SER A 96 113.46 92.72 -69.64
C SER A 96 112.82 91.33 -69.47
N GLY A 97 112.87 90.75 -68.27
CA GLY A 97 112.14 89.52 -67.94
C GLY A 97 112.94 88.20 -67.95
N SER A 98 112.28 87.09 -67.62
CA SER A 98 112.90 85.77 -67.34
C SER A 98 112.32 84.57 -68.12
N PHE A 99 111.17 84.72 -68.77
CA PHE A 99 110.50 83.63 -69.49
C PHE A 99 111.17 83.34 -70.84
N LYS A 100 111.22 82.06 -71.24
CA LYS A 100 112.05 81.58 -72.36
C LYS A 100 111.31 80.81 -73.45
N SER A 101 110.08 80.37 -73.21
CA SER A 101 109.35 79.49 -74.15
C SER A 101 108.46 80.30 -75.08
N ILE A 102 108.44 79.99 -76.38
CA ILE A 102 107.61 80.70 -77.37
C ILE A 102 106.17 80.17 -77.45
N SER A 103 105.87 79.05 -76.79
CA SER A 103 104.57 78.36 -76.79
C SER A 103 104.36 77.46 -75.55
N CYS A 104 103.10 77.11 -75.24
CA CYS A 104 102.71 76.22 -74.12
C CYS A 104 101.42 75.39 -74.43
N SER A 105 101.15 74.25 -73.76
CA SER A 105 99.95 73.39 -73.97
C SER A 105 99.27 72.93 -72.67
N ASN A 106 97.94 72.70 -72.68
CA ASN A 106 97.08 72.28 -71.54
C ASN A 106 96.37 70.92 -71.77
N GLU A 107 96.12 70.10 -70.72
CA GLU A 107 95.41 68.79 -70.76
C GLU A 107 94.25 68.63 -69.73
N ARG A 108 93.16 67.86 -70.05
CA ARG A 108 92.03 67.50 -69.14
C ARG A 108 91.29 66.17 -69.47
N THR A 109 90.58 65.53 -68.52
CA THR A 109 89.75 64.30 -68.72
C THR A 109 88.22 64.54 -68.59
N ARG A 110 87.38 63.87 -69.38
CA ARG A 110 85.90 63.97 -69.41
C ARG A 110 85.18 62.61 -69.60
N TYR A 111 83.91 62.50 -69.19
CA TYR A 111 83.07 61.30 -69.22
C TYR A 111 81.83 61.46 -70.12
N ALA A 112 81.30 60.34 -70.62
CA ALA A 112 80.19 60.33 -71.58
C ALA A 112 78.81 60.65 -70.97
N ALA A 113 78.55 60.26 -69.71
CA ALA A 113 77.29 60.46 -69.01
C ALA A 113 77.51 60.68 -67.50
N SER A 114 76.55 61.31 -66.81
CA SER A 114 76.64 61.59 -65.37
C SER A 114 76.10 60.47 -64.46
N SER A 115 75.32 59.51 -64.99
CA SER A 115 74.92 58.27 -64.29
C SER A 115 74.42 57.17 -65.24
N VAL A 116 74.43 55.90 -64.78
CA VAL A 116 73.90 54.71 -65.48
C VAL A 116 73.05 53.82 -64.55
N VAL A 117 72.13 53.02 -65.11
CA VAL A 117 71.19 52.17 -64.34
C VAL A 117 71.88 50.94 -63.72
N ALA A 118 71.22 50.32 -62.72
CA ALA A 118 71.69 49.14 -61.99
C ALA A 118 72.18 48.03 -62.94
N GLY A 119 73.50 47.78 -62.97
CA GLY A 119 74.14 46.75 -63.82
C GLY A 119 75.00 47.25 -64.99
N GLN A 120 75.29 48.56 -65.15
CA GLN A 120 76.10 49.16 -66.23
C GLN A 120 77.37 49.93 -65.72
N SER A 121 78.33 50.30 -66.60
CA SER A 121 79.60 51.00 -66.26
C SER A 121 79.92 52.26 -67.13
N CYS A 122 80.69 53.21 -66.58
CA CYS A 122 80.93 54.56 -67.16
C CYS A 122 82.17 54.66 -68.09
N GLN A 123 82.13 55.52 -69.12
CA GLN A 123 83.17 55.68 -70.18
C GLN A 123 83.85 57.09 -70.17
N SER A 124 85.17 57.22 -70.45
CA SER A 124 85.99 58.47 -70.33
C SER A 124 87.05 58.76 -71.44
N GLU A 125 87.48 60.02 -71.64
CA GLU A 125 88.51 60.49 -72.62
C GLU A 125 89.39 61.67 -72.09
N VAL A 126 90.58 61.87 -72.68
CA VAL A 126 91.52 63.00 -72.41
C VAL A 126 91.57 63.99 -73.59
N GLN A 127 91.62 65.30 -73.32
CA GLN A 127 91.56 66.41 -74.29
C GLN A 127 92.74 67.39 -74.10
N THR A 128 93.29 67.98 -75.18
CA THR A 128 94.49 68.87 -75.16
C THR A 128 94.28 70.21 -75.91
N GLN A 129 94.95 71.31 -75.51
CA GLN A 129 94.85 72.67 -76.12
C GLN A 129 96.22 73.41 -76.16
N ILE A 130 96.63 74.06 -77.27
CA ILE A 130 97.95 74.74 -77.43
C ILE A 130 97.80 76.27 -77.43
N CYS A 131 98.72 77.00 -76.78
CA CYS A 131 98.77 78.46 -76.64
C CYS A 131 100.05 79.07 -77.25
N GLN A 132 99.89 80.10 -78.10
CA GLN A 132 100.96 80.90 -78.73
C GLN A 132 100.51 82.37 -78.87
N ASN A 133 101.43 83.32 -78.68
CA ASN A 133 101.20 84.77 -78.84
C ASN A 133 99.96 85.32 -78.09
N GLY A 134 99.74 84.85 -76.86
CA GLY A 134 98.61 85.26 -76.01
C GLY A 134 97.27 84.58 -76.34
N GLN A 135 97.22 83.63 -77.28
CA GLN A 135 95.98 82.93 -77.66
C GLN A 135 96.09 81.41 -77.58
N CYS A 136 95.10 80.75 -76.96
CA CYS A 136 94.98 79.29 -76.87
C CYS A 136 93.95 78.75 -77.87
N GLY A 137 94.28 77.69 -78.61
CA GLY A 137 93.43 77.03 -79.62
C GLY A 137 92.22 76.28 -79.04
N ALA A 138 91.60 75.36 -79.76
CA ALA A 138 90.49 74.56 -79.22
C ALA A 138 90.98 73.28 -78.50
N TRP A 139 90.17 72.73 -77.59
CA TRP A 139 90.40 71.42 -76.98
C TRP A 139 90.13 70.28 -77.99
N SER A 140 91.05 69.32 -78.13
CA SER A 140 90.89 68.18 -79.04
C SER A 140 91.52 66.89 -78.47
N PRO A 141 90.87 65.72 -78.63
CA PRO A 141 89.48 65.53 -79.05
C PRO A 141 88.49 66.11 -78.02
N ASN A 142 87.24 66.39 -78.39
CA ASN A 142 86.24 66.96 -77.47
C ASN A 142 84.87 66.25 -77.58
N LYS A 143 84.83 64.93 -77.38
CA LYS A 143 83.61 64.11 -77.50
C LYS A 143 82.83 63.99 -76.19
N PHE A 144 83.49 64.09 -75.03
CA PHE A 144 82.87 63.89 -73.72
C PHE A 144 82.81 65.19 -72.93
N GLY A 145 81.66 65.43 -72.29
CA GLY A 145 81.37 66.70 -71.61
C GLY A 145 81.29 66.61 -70.09
N GLN A 146 81.06 65.42 -69.52
CA GLN A 146 80.76 65.27 -68.10
C GLN A 146 82.03 65.17 -67.26
N THR A 147 81.98 65.68 -66.03
CA THR A 147 83.13 65.69 -65.12
C THR A 147 83.19 64.46 -64.20
N SER A 148 82.10 63.69 -64.06
CA SER A 148 81.98 62.47 -63.22
C SER A 148 80.76 61.58 -63.62
N CYS A 149 80.66 60.32 -63.13
CA CYS A 149 79.56 59.35 -63.42
C CYS A 149 79.24 58.36 -62.25
N GLN A 150 77.97 57.92 -62.03
CA GLN A 150 77.46 57.07 -60.88
C GLN A 150 76.41 55.95 -61.26
N VAL A 151 76.19 54.87 -60.45
CA VAL A 151 75.27 53.69 -60.72
C VAL A 151 74.15 53.47 -59.64
N GLN A 152 72.89 53.08 -59.97
CA GLN A 152 71.68 52.93 -59.06
C GLN A 152 71.27 51.45 -58.62
N GLY A 153 70.27 51.20 -57.72
CA GLY A 153 69.87 49.85 -57.11
C GLY A 153 68.34 49.39 -57.12
N TYR A 154 67.96 48.18 -56.60
CA TYR A 154 66.63 47.44 -56.73
C TYR A 154 65.47 47.74 -55.71
N LEU A 155 64.18 47.35 -55.96
CA LEU A 155 62.93 47.71 -55.21
C LEU A 155 62.23 46.58 -54.37
N SER A 156 61.44 46.92 -53.31
CA SER A 156 60.73 45.99 -52.36
C SER A 156 59.19 45.90 -52.55
N CYS A 157 58.51 44.85 -52.01
CA CYS A 157 57.04 44.69 -52.01
C CYS A 157 56.44 45.05 -50.65
N GLY A 158 56.06 46.32 -50.48
CA GLY A 158 55.72 46.85 -49.16
C GLY A 158 56.94 46.79 -48.23
N ASN A 159 56.78 46.20 -47.05
CA ASN A 159 57.85 46.06 -46.06
C ASN A 159 58.76 44.84 -46.30
N ILE A 160 58.47 44.00 -47.28
CA ILE A 160 59.25 42.79 -47.55
C ILE A 160 60.24 43.06 -48.71
N PRO A 161 61.56 42.96 -48.48
CA PRO A 161 62.57 43.22 -49.50
C PRO A 161 62.49 42.22 -50.66
N HIS A 162 63.10 42.56 -51.80
CA HIS A 162 63.21 41.64 -52.93
C HIS A 162 63.80 40.29 -52.45
N ASN A 163 63.12 39.20 -52.81
CA ASN A 163 63.33 37.80 -52.38
C ASN A 163 62.81 37.42 -50.97
N GLY A 164 62.06 38.29 -50.27
CA GLY A 164 61.36 37.91 -49.04
C GLY A 164 59.99 37.28 -49.27
N SER A 165 59.47 36.53 -48.28
CA SER A 165 58.22 35.75 -48.38
C SER A 165 57.18 36.07 -47.30
N GLU A 166 55.89 35.82 -47.59
CA GLU A 166 54.73 35.98 -46.70
C GLU A 166 53.94 34.65 -46.61
N SER A 167 53.25 34.38 -45.48
CA SER A 167 52.45 33.16 -45.24
C SER A 167 51.01 33.44 -44.76
N ARG A 168 50.05 32.58 -45.13
CA ARG A 168 48.64 32.57 -44.64
C ARG A 168 48.11 31.15 -44.41
N VAL A 169 46.99 30.99 -43.70
CA VAL A 169 46.28 29.70 -43.53
C VAL A 169 44.98 29.69 -44.34
N ALA A 170 44.71 28.60 -45.07
CA ALA A 170 43.48 28.36 -45.82
C ALA A 170 42.92 26.95 -45.52
N TYR A 171 41.62 26.73 -45.73
CA TYR A 171 40.89 25.51 -45.39
C TYR A 171 40.29 24.83 -46.63
N ASN A 172 40.16 23.51 -46.58
CA ASN A 172 39.62 22.71 -47.68
C ASN A 172 38.12 22.98 -47.96
N SER A 173 37.33 23.21 -46.91
CA SER A 173 35.90 23.53 -46.98
C SER A 173 35.57 24.69 -46.04
N SER A 174 34.49 25.42 -46.33
CA SER A 174 33.95 26.48 -45.46
C SER A 174 33.00 25.96 -44.37
N LEU A 175 32.51 24.72 -44.48
CA LEU A 175 31.62 24.07 -43.52
C LEU A 175 31.86 22.54 -43.47
N VAL A 176 31.90 21.94 -42.28
CA VAL A 176 31.98 20.47 -42.06
C VAL A 176 30.89 19.98 -41.10
N ALA A 177 30.52 18.69 -41.19
CA ALA A 177 29.45 18.09 -40.38
C ALA A 177 29.78 18.04 -38.87
N TYR A 178 28.76 17.96 -38.02
CA TYR A 178 28.91 17.88 -36.55
C TYR A 178 29.89 16.75 -36.14
N GLY A 179 30.92 17.10 -35.37
CA GLY A 179 31.97 16.17 -34.91
C GLY A 179 33.18 16.00 -35.85
N GLN A 180 33.21 16.67 -37.00
CA GLN A 180 34.38 16.70 -37.90
C GLN A 180 35.27 17.92 -37.64
N VAL A 181 36.54 17.86 -38.09
CA VAL A 181 37.54 18.92 -37.91
C VAL A 181 37.85 19.60 -39.24
N CYS A 182 37.95 20.92 -39.23
CA CYS A 182 38.37 21.71 -40.40
C CYS A 182 39.83 21.43 -40.76
N VAL A 183 40.06 20.92 -41.98
CA VAL A 183 41.41 20.62 -42.48
C VAL A 183 42.03 21.88 -43.08
N GLN A 184 43.19 22.29 -42.53
CA GLN A 184 43.89 23.53 -42.89
C GLN A 184 45.21 23.29 -43.64
N GLN A 185 45.62 24.24 -44.47
CA GLN A 185 46.88 24.30 -45.22
C GLN A 185 47.51 25.69 -45.06
N THR A 186 48.80 25.75 -44.75
CA THR A 186 49.59 26.99 -44.79
C THR A 186 50.11 27.24 -46.21
N GLN A 187 49.86 28.43 -46.73
CA GLN A 187 50.21 28.88 -48.08
C GLN A 187 51.19 30.05 -48.01
N THR A 188 52.12 30.14 -48.95
CA THR A 188 53.20 31.15 -48.99
C THR A 188 53.36 31.81 -50.36
N ARG A 189 53.92 33.03 -50.42
CA ARG A 189 54.29 33.75 -51.66
C ARG A 189 55.54 34.62 -51.48
N THR A 190 56.22 35.00 -52.56
CA THR A 190 57.53 35.70 -52.55
C THR A 190 57.52 37.00 -53.35
N CYS A 191 58.28 38.00 -52.90
CA CYS A 191 58.41 39.32 -53.53
C CYS A 191 59.51 39.36 -54.61
N ASN A 192 59.12 39.62 -55.85
CA ASN A 192 60.02 39.80 -56.99
C ASN A 192 59.99 41.27 -57.46
N ASN A 193 61.02 42.03 -57.07
CA ASN A 193 61.30 43.41 -57.49
C ASN A 193 60.04 44.31 -57.56
N GLY A 194 59.31 44.39 -56.45
CA GLY A 194 58.09 45.20 -56.32
C GLY A 194 56.76 44.48 -56.59
N SER A 195 56.75 43.21 -57.02
CA SER A 195 55.52 42.41 -57.27
C SER A 195 55.50 41.07 -56.54
N TRP A 196 54.32 40.65 -56.04
CA TRP A 196 54.13 39.36 -55.35
C TRP A 196 53.89 38.18 -56.31
N SER A 197 54.41 37.00 -55.99
CA SER A 197 54.02 35.74 -56.63
C SER A 197 52.61 35.26 -56.20
N ALA A 198 52.06 34.27 -56.91
CA ALA A 198 50.86 33.57 -56.47
C ALA A 198 51.09 32.85 -55.13
N TRP A 199 50.02 32.65 -54.36
CA TRP A 199 50.03 31.82 -53.14
C TRP A 199 50.21 30.34 -53.50
N SER A 200 51.07 29.64 -52.77
CA SER A 200 51.24 28.18 -52.89
C SER A 200 50.01 27.43 -52.34
N GLY A 201 49.76 26.20 -52.82
CA GLY A 201 48.63 25.38 -52.36
C GLY A 201 47.31 25.57 -53.14
N THR A 202 46.29 24.80 -52.79
CA THR A 202 45.00 24.73 -53.54
C THR A 202 43.78 25.10 -52.70
N TYR A 203 43.92 25.23 -51.38
CA TYR A 203 42.80 25.55 -50.49
C TYR A 203 42.39 27.01 -50.66
N THR A 204 41.10 27.25 -50.86
CA THR A 204 40.55 28.57 -51.22
C THR A 204 39.78 29.24 -50.08
N ASN A 205 39.32 28.48 -49.08
CA ASN A 205 38.50 29.02 -47.99
C ASN A 205 39.38 29.65 -46.91
N LEU A 206 39.10 30.89 -46.50
CA LEU A 206 39.86 31.56 -45.43
C LEU A 206 39.25 31.33 -44.03
N SER A 207 38.11 30.66 -43.97
CA SER A 207 37.43 30.25 -42.74
C SER A 207 36.72 28.91 -42.95
N CYS A 208 36.52 28.16 -41.86
CA CYS A 208 35.75 26.92 -41.84
C CYS A 208 34.98 26.82 -40.52
N SER A 209 33.70 26.44 -40.57
CA SER A 209 32.86 26.20 -39.39
C SER A 209 32.32 24.77 -39.33
N VAL A 210 31.92 24.31 -38.15
CA VAL A 210 31.34 22.97 -37.93
C VAL A 210 29.83 23.12 -37.70
N GLN A 211 29.00 22.28 -38.34
CA GLN A 211 27.54 22.29 -38.18
C GLN A 211 27.13 22.04 -36.70
N ALA A 212 26.06 22.70 -36.26
CA ALA A 212 25.51 22.56 -34.90
C ALA A 212 24.75 21.23 -34.70
N ALA A 213 24.75 20.69 -33.47
CA ALA A 213 24.08 19.44 -33.12
C ALA A 213 22.54 19.55 -33.16
N ALA A 214 21.85 18.48 -33.58
CA ALA A 214 20.39 18.43 -33.70
C ALA A 214 19.67 18.23 -32.36
N ALA A 215 18.54 18.92 -32.16
CA ALA A 215 17.69 18.80 -30.96
C ALA A 215 16.75 17.59 -31.01
N CYS A 216 16.33 17.07 -29.85
CA CYS A 216 15.34 16.01 -29.69
C CYS A 216 13.98 16.64 -29.35
N GLY A 217 13.21 17.02 -30.38
CA GLY A 217 12.00 17.82 -30.20
C GLY A 217 12.35 19.23 -29.71
N THR A 218 11.87 19.61 -28.51
CA THR A 218 12.16 20.91 -27.89
C THR A 218 13.43 20.91 -27.02
N ILE A 219 14.05 19.75 -26.79
CA ILE A 219 15.24 19.61 -25.93
C ILE A 219 16.51 19.66 -26.78
N ALA A 220 17.37 20.66 -26.55
CA ALA A 220 18.62 20.83 -27.28
C ALA A 220 19.60 19.66 -27.05
N SER A 221 20.46 19.34 -28.04
CA SER A 221 21.49 18.31 -27.89
C SER A 221 22.39 18.62 -26.68
N GLY A 222 22.62 17.63 -25.83
CA GLY A 222 23.34 17.74 -24.56
C GLY A 222 22.46 18.02 -23.35
N GLN A 223 21.20 18.43 -23.54
CA GLN A 223 20.23 18.69 -22.45
C GLN A 223 19.43 17.43 -22.08
N TYR A 224 18.77 17.47 -20.92
CA TYR A 224 18.08 16.33 -20.32
C TYR A 224 16.57 16.53 -20.27
N GLU A 225 15.83 15.44 -20.43
CA GLU A 225 14.41 15.33 -20.08
C GLU A 225 14.28 14.52 -18.79
N SER A 226 13.37 14.91 -17.90
CA SER A 226 13.14 14.28 -16.60
C SER A 226 11.71 13.77 -16.45
N ARG A 227 11.54 12.66 -15.72
CA ARG A 227 10.22 12.14 -15.29
C ARG A 227 10.32 11.53 -13.89
N THR A 228 9.21 11.50 -13.14
CA THR A 228 9.11 10.80 -11.85
C THR A 228 8.52 9.40 -12.05
N ARG A 229 9.11 8.38 -11.42
CA ARG A 229 8.61 7.00 -11.40
C ARG A 229 8.60 6.44 -9.98
N TYR A 230 7.71 5.49 -9.73
CA TYR A 230 7.51 4.82 -8.45
C TYR A 230 7.91 3.34 -8.51
N GLN A 231 8.40 2.83 -7.39
CA GLN A 231 8.87 1.44 -7.27
C GLN A 231 7.74 0.41 -7.44
N SER A 232 6.53 0.75 -6.99
CA SER A 232 5.33 -0.11 -7.01
C SER A 232 4.09 0.71 -7.35
N SER A 233 3.07 0.06 -7.90
CA SER A 233 1.77 0.68 -8.17
C SER A 233 0.92 0.86 -6.91
N SER A 234 1.23 0.11 -5.84
CA SER A 234 0.60 0.25 -4.53
C SER A 234 1.53 -0.17 -3.37
N VAL A 235 1.31 0.39 -2.19
CA VAL A 235 1.98 0.03 -0.93
C VAL A 235 0.96 -0.07 0.21
N ASP A 236 1.06 -1.13 1.02
CA ASP A 236 0.14 -1.38 2.14
C ASP A 236 0.68 -0.85 3.48
N GLY A 237 -0.22 -0.40 4.35
CA GLY A 237 0.02 -0.20 5.79
C GLY A 237 0.83 1.03 6.18
N GLU A 238 0.32 2.23 5.88
CA GLU A 238 0.96 3.54 6.18
C GLU A 238 2.35 3.77 5.57
N LYS A 239 2.80 2.89 4.68
CA LYS A 239 4.08 3.04 3.98
C LYS A 239 3.99 4.15 2.94
N THR A 240 5.08 4.89 2.77
CA THR A 240 5.16 5.98 1.80
C THR A 240 5.53 5.44 0.41
N CYS A 241 4.89 5.96 -0.63
CA CYS A 241 5.27 5.69 -2.01
C CYS A 241 6.70 6.18 -2.27
N VAL A 242 7.61 5.26 -2.61
CA VAL A 242 9.00 5.57 -2.95
C VAL A 242 9.07 5.98 -4.42
N SER A 243 9.62 7.16 -4.69
CA SER A 243 9.78 7.69 -6.04
C SER A 243 11.24 7.97 -6.38
N GLU A 244 11.54 7.97 -7.67
CA GLU A 244 12.82 8.43 -8.21
C GLU A 244 12.58 9.36 -9.41
N ILE A 245 13.51 10.30 -9.62
CA ILE A 245 13.55 11.13 -10.83
C ILE A 245 14.49 10.46 -11.82
N GLN A 246 13.94 10.07 -12.96
CA GLN A 246 14.67 9.48 -14.08
C GLN A 246 14.97 10.55 -15.12
N ASN A 247 16.18 10.55 -15.65
CA ASN A 247 16.64 11.47 -16.68
C ASN A 247 17.08 10.71 -17.93
N ARG A 248 16.90 11.30 -19.10
CA ARG A 248 17.55 10.86 -20.35
C ARG A 248 18.10 12.06 -21.10
N GLN A 249 19.26 11.88 -21.73
CA GLN A 249 19.95 12.95 -22.44
C GLN A 249 19.56 12.93 -23.92
N CYS A 250 19.39 14.11 -24.52
CA CYS A 250 19.35 14.25 -25.97
C CYS A 250 20.76 14.19 -26.55
N ASN A 251 21.03 13.24 -27.44
CA ASN A 251 22.27 13.14 -28.20
C ASN A 251 21.98 13.24 -29.69
N ASN A 252 22.23 14.43 -30.26
CA ASN A 252 22.15 14.73 -31.69
C ASN A 252 20.87 14.19 -32.38
N GLY A 253 19.70 14.59 -31.88
CA GLY A 253 18.39 14.21 -32.42
C GLY A 253 17.79 12.91 -31.90
N GLN A 254 18.50 12.16 -31.05
CA GLN A 254 17.98 10.95 -30.40
C GLN A 254 18.15 10.96 -28.87
N PHE A 255 17.15 10.49 -28.13
CA PHE A 255 17.26 10.35 -26.68
C PHE A 255 17.98 9.05 -26.29
N THR A 256 18.79 9.12 -25.23
CA THR A 256 19.31 7.93 -24.55
C THR A 256 18.19 7.18 -23.81
N SER A 257 18.49 5.99 -23.29
CA SER A 257 17.62 5.31 -22.33
C SER A 257 17.42 6.16 -21.07
N TRP A 258 16.26 6.00 -20.44
CA TRP A 258 15.98 6.57 -19.12
C TRP A 258 16.92 5.98 -18.06
N SER A 259 17.46 6.82 -17.18
CA SER A 259 18.14 6.38 -15.96
C SER A 259 17.15 5.75 -14.96
N GLY A 260 17.65 5.02 -13.96
CA GLY A 260 16.81 4.44 -12.91
C GLY A 260 16.20 3.08 -13.26
N SER A 261 15.39 2.54 -12.36
CA SER A 261 14.82 1.18 -12.45
C SER A 261 13.30 1.12 -12.21
N PHE A 262 12.71 2.20 -11.70
CA PHE A 262 11.29 2.25 -11.37
C PHE A 262 10.44 2.45 -12.62
N THR A 263 9.30 1.77 -12.69
CA THR A 263 8.49 1.69 -13.90
C THR A 263 7.12 2.33 -13.75
N GLN A 264 6.61 2.45 -12.52
CA GLN A 264 5.22 2.82 -12.28
C GLN A 264 5.04 4.35 -12.35
N PRO A 265 4.08 4.87 -13.13
CA PRO A 265 3.81 6.32 -13.19
C PRO A 265 3.02 6.84 -11.99
N ILE A 266 2.28 5.96 -11.31
CA ILE A 266 1.38 6.25 -10.20
C ILE A 266 1.65 5.24 -9.08
N CYS A 267 1.54 5.67 -7.83
CA CYS A 267 1.55 4.80 -6.66
C CYS A 267 0.39 5.15 -5.70
N VAL A 268 -0.30 4.13 -5.18
CA VAL A 268 -1.37 4.31 -4.20
C VAL A 268 -0.92 3.79 -2.82
N THR A 269 -1.07 4.60 -1.78
CA THR A 269 -0.86 4.18 -0.38
C THR A 269 -2.17 4.16 0.40
N SER A 270 -2.28 3.26 1.38
CA SER A 270 -3.45 3.11 2.24
C SER A 270 -3.11 3.26 3.73
N ARG A 271 -4.06 3.81 4.50
CA ARG A 271 -4.01 3.87 5.97
C ARG A 271 -5.37 3.56 6.57
N ILE A 272 -5.39 3.13 7.83
CA ILE A 272 -6.62 2.95 8.60
C ILE A 272 -6.76 4.11 9.59
N ARG A 273 -7.93 4.73 9.65
CA ARG A 273 -8.29 5.73 10.67
C ARG A 273 -9.57 5.33 11.39
N TYR A 274 -9.72 5.81 12.62
CA TYR A 274 -10.86 5.52 13.48
C TYR A 274 -11.71 6.75 13.75
N GLU A 275 -13.03 6.55 13.85
CA GLU A 275 -14.01 7.59 14.13
C GLU A 275 -13.77 8.29 15.49
N SER A 276 -13.32 7.53 16.50
CA SER A 276 -13.00 8.02 17.85
C SER A 276 -11.72 7.39 18.41
N ALA A 277 -11.08 8.04 19.38
CA ALA A 277 -9.92 7.50 20.10
C ALA A 277 -10.27 6.37 21.10
N THR A 278 -11.54 6.31 21.50
CA THR A 278 -12.10 5.31 22.41
C THR A 278 -13.44 4.82 21.86
N ALA A 279 -13.59 3.51 21.76
CA ALA A 279 -14.89 2.90 21.52
C ALA A 279 -15.58 2.61 22.87
N PRO A 280 -16.93 2.65 22.95
CA PRO A 280 -17.67 2.14 24.11
C PRO A 280 -17.15 0.77 24.53
N ASN A 281 -17.29 0.37 25.80
CA ASN A 281 -16.78 -0.93 26.28
C ASN A 281 -17.13 -2.07 25.29
N GLY A 282 -16.09 -2.67 24.71
CA GLY A 282 -16.09 -3.66 23.63
C GLY A 282 -16.74 -3.31 22.27
N GLY A 283 -17.15 -2.06 22.02
CA GLY A 283 -17.52 -1.55 20.69
C GLY A 283 -16.44 -1.80 19.63
N VAL A 284 -16.80 -1.81 18.35
CA VAL A 284 -15.78 -1.80 17.28
C VAL A 284 -15.30 -0.36 17.18
N CYS A 285 -13.99 -0.21 17.06
CA CYS A 285 -13.42 1.02 16.59
C CYS A 285 -13.80 1.19 15.12
N ASN A 286 -14.85 1.96 14.84
CA ASN A 286 -15.30 2.23 13.47
C ASN A 286 -14.11 2.73 12.67
N GLN A 287 -13.72 1.95 11.66
CA GLN A 287 -12.51 2.15 10.91
C GLN A 287 -12.82 2.46 9.45
N GLU A 288 -12.01 3.31 8.85
CA GLU A 288 -12.09 3.71 7.45
C GLU A 288 -10.72 3.48 6.83
N THR A 289 -10.68 2.70 5.75
CA THR A 289 -9.50 2.61 4.91
C THR A 289 -9.46 3.85 4.02
N GLN A 290 -8.48 4.70 4.26
CA GLN A 290 -8.26 5.91 3.49
C GLN A 290 -7.14 5.65 2.50
N THR A 291 -7.30 6.09 1.25
CA THR A 291 -6.29 5.93 0.20
C THR A 291 -5.78 7.28 -0.28
N MET A 292 -4.51 7.31 -0.70
CA MET A 292 -3.88 8.50 -1.26
C MET A 292 -3.08 8.11 -2.49
N THR A 293 -3.35 8.80 -3.61
CA THR A 293 -2.69 8.57 -4.89
C THR A 293 -1.54 9.57 -5.06
N CYS A 294 -0.36 9.07 -5.43
CA CYS A 294 0.83 9.84 -5.74
C CYS A 294 1.14 9.77 -7.24
N GLU A 295 1.27 10.92 -7.88
CA GLU A 295 1.60 11.08 -9.30
C GLU A 295 2.50 12.31 -9.49
N GLY A 296 3.49 12.22 -10.39
CA GLY A 296 4.35 13.36 -10.71
C GLY A 296 5.22 13.87 -9.56
N GLY A 297 5.45 13.06 -8.52
CA GLY A 297 6.19 13.46 -7.31
C GLY A 297 5.34 14.18 -6.26
N LEU A 298 4.02 14.31 -6.48
CA LEU A 298 3.08 14.89 -5.55
C LEU A 298 2.06 13.82 -5.11
N CYS A 299 1.77 13.77 -3.81
CA CYS A 299 0.71 12.92 -3.28
C CYS A 299 -0.54 13.77 -3.01
N GLY A 300 -1.71 13.25 -3.42
CA GLY A 300 -3.00 13.91 -3.23
C GLY A 300 -3.47 13.90 -1.76
N ILE A 301 -4.76 14.09 -1.56
CA ILE A 301 -5.39 13.99 -0.24
C ILE A 301 -5.91 12.58 0.03
N TRP A 302 -6.02 12.23 1.30
CA TRP A 302 -6.67 10.99 1.74
C TRP A 302 -8.14 11.00 1.33
N THR A 303 -8.61 9.94 0.68
CA THR A 303 -10.01 9.79 0.26
C THR A 303 -10.48 8.36 0.47
N PRO A 304 -11.64 8.15 1.16
CA PRO A 304 -12.34 9.13 1.97
C PRO A 304 -11.49 9.59 3.18
N ASN A 305 -11.85 10.69 3.85
CA ASN A 305 -11.12 11.24 5.00
C ASN A 305 -12.08 11.69 6.12
N ASN A 306 -13.02 10.81 6.46
CA ASN A 306 -14.03 11.09 7.49
C ASN A 306 -13.49 10.81 8.89
N PHE A 307 -12.55 9.88 9.04
CA PHE A 307 -11.99 9.47 10.33
C PHE A 307 -10.58 10.03 10.56
N THR A 308 -10.27 10.44 11.79
CA THR A 308 -9.02 11.16 12.10
C THR A 308 -8.12 10.47 13.13
N ASN A 309 -8.65 9.55 13.93
CA ASN A 309 -7.89 8.93 15.01
C ASN A 309 -6.96 7.86 14.46
N THR A 310 -5.69 7.88 14.86
CA THR A 310 -4.65 6.91 14.44
C THR A 310 -4.77 5.57 15.17
N ALA A 311 -5.39 5.59 16.35
CA ALA A 311 -5.66 4.43 17.17
C ALA A 311 -7.02 4.59 17.83
N CYS A 312 -7.63 3.46 18.17
CA CYS A 312 -8.82 3.43 18.99
C CYS A 312 -8.71 2.30 20.01
N THR A 313 -9.06 2.62 21.25
CA THR A 313 -9.05 1.66 22.35
C THR A 313 -10.48 1.27 22.71
N THR A 314 -10.76 -0.03 22.74
CA THR A 314 -12.06 -0.53 23.24
C THR A 314 -11.99 -0.53 24.75
N GLY A 315 -12.95 0.12 25.43
CA GLY A 315 -12.98 0.11 26.89
C GLY A 315 -12.89 -1.31 27.46
N ASN A 316 -12.11 -1.44 28.54
CA ASN A 316 -11.56 -2.68 29.11
C ASN A 316 -12.58 -3.82 29.26
N PHE A 317 -12.74 -4.66 28.22
CA PHE A 317 -12.79 -6.09 28.47
C PHE A 317 -11.35 -6.51 28.72
N ASN A 318 -11.06 -6.98 29.92
CA ASN A 318 -9.76 -7.54 30.27
C ASN A 318 -9.44 -8.63 29.23
N ARG A 319 -8.63 -8.37 28.19
CA ARG A 319 -8.36 -9.33 27.09
C ARG A 319 -7.26 -10.34 27.44
N SER A 320 -6.76 -10.29 28.68
CA SER A 320 -5.83 -11.27 29.23
C SER A 320 -6.47 -11.99 30.41
N PHE A 321 -7.54 -12.74 30.16
CA PHE A 321 -7.95 -13.81 31.06
C PHE A 321 -7.81 -15.16 30.37
N THR A 322 -7.38 -16.13 31.15
CA THR A 322 -7.40 -17.54 30.79
C THR A 322 -8.52 -18.18 31.59
N VAL A 323 -9.45 -18.83 30.91
CA VAL A 323 -10.43 -19.68 31.59
C VAL A 323 -9.67 -20.90 32.11
N ALA A 324 -9.82 -21.18 33.40
CA ALA A 324 -9.13 -22.28 34.03
C ALA A 324 -9.67 -23.62 33.50
N ARG A 325 -8.73 -24.55 33.23
CA ARG A 325 -9.04 -25.95 32.94
C ARG A 325 -9.51 -26.66 34.20
N GLY A 326 -10.44 -27.60 34.04
CA GLY A 326 -10.79 -28.58 35.05
C GLY A 326 -12.28 -28.65 35.37
N PRO A 327 -12.65 -29.55 36.31
CA PRO A 327 -14.02 -29.70 36.77
C PRO A 327 -14.42 -28.58 37.72
N SER A 328 -15.71 -28.29 37.79
CA SER A 328 -16.27 -27.31 38.71
C SER A 328 -16.27 -27.77 40.17
N ARG A 329 -16.13 -29.08 40.39
CA ARG A 329 -15.93 -29.75 41.69
C ARG A 329 -15.34 -31.14 41.45
N THR A 330 -14.61 -31.66 42.42
CA THR A 330 -14.01 -33.01 42.36
C THR A 330 -14.71 -34.03 43.26
N SER A 331 -15.69 -33.61 44.05
CA SER A 331 -16.45 -34.52 44.92
C SER A 331 -17.87 -34.05 45.22
N GLY A 332 -18.72 -34.98 45.63
CA GLY A 332 -20.06 -34.70 46.18
C GLY A 332 -20.95 -35.94 46.19
N VAL A 333 -22.20 -35.77 46.61
CA VAL A 333 -23.16 -36.88 46.75
C VAL A 333 -23.90 -37.13 45.44
N ALA A 334 -24.13 -38.40 45.10
CA ALA A 334 -24.94 -38.79 43.93
C ALA A 334 -26.43 -38.39 44.11
N PRO A 335 -27.14 -37.95 43.04
CA PRO A 335 -26.59 -37.62 41.72
C PRO A 335 -25.74 -36.34 41.76
N LEU A 336 -24.56 -36.36 41.14
CA LEU A 336 -23.59 -35.25 41.18
C LEU A 336 -23.44 -34.59 39.81
N SER A 337 -23.88 -33.33 39.68
CA SER A 337 -23.62 -32.52 38.48
C SER A 337 -22.24 -31.86 38.54
N VAL A 338 -21.48 -32.01 37.45
CA VAL A 338 -20.15 -31.44 37.29
C VAL A 338 -20.05 -30.76 35.92
N HIS A 339 -19.63 -29.50 35.93
CA HIS A 339 -19.31 -28.73 34.73
C HIS A 339 -17.81 -28.82 34.48
N PHE A 340 -17.38 -28.99 33.24
CA PHE A 340 -15.97 -29.12 32.86
C PHE A 340 -15.57 -28.00 31.89
N SER A 341 -14.35 -27.48 32.04
CA SER A 341 -13.72 -26.59 31.08
C SER A 341 -12.38 -27.14 30.63
N ALA A 342 -12.11 -27.06 29.33
CA ALA A 342 -10.84 -27.51 28.77
C ALA A 342 -9.68 -26.52 29.02
N GLY A 343 -10.00 -25.31 29.49
CA GLY A 343 -9.07 -24.20 29.63
C GLY A 343 -8.67 -23.61 28.29
N PHE A 344 -8.83 -22.30 28.17
CA PHE A 344 -8.58 -21.57 26.93
C PHE A 344 -8.37 -20.08 27.23
N SER A 345 -7.65 -19.41 26.34
CA SER A 345 -7.45 -17.97 26.40
C SER A 345 -8.58 -17.24 25.69
N ALA A 346 -8.82 -15.98 26.08
CA ALA A 346 -9.72 -15.09 25.36
C ALA A 346 -9.40 -15.04 23.86
N SER A 347 -10.44 -15.07 23.02
CA SER A 347 -10.28 -15.02 21.57
C SER A 347 -9.73 -13.67 21.09
N THR A 348 -8.80 -13.74 20.15
CA THR A 348 -8.34 -12.60 19.35
C THR A 348 -8.77 -12.79 17.89
N PRO A 349 -8.61 -11.77 17.02
CA PRO A 349 -8.87 -11.95 15.59
C PRO A 349 -8.05 -13.09 14.95
N THR A 350 -6.84 -13.36 15.46
CA THR A 350 -5.89 -14.33 14.87
C THR A 350 -5.75 -15.64 15.66
N SER A 351 -6.20 -15.73 16.91
CA SER A 351 -6.08 -16.92 17.75
C SER A 351 -7.34 -17.14 18.59
N ARG A 352 -7.99 -18.29 18.42
CA ARG A 352 -9.27 -18.60 19.07
C ARG A 352 -9.33 -20.01 19.59
N SER A 353 -8.59 -20.29 20.65
CA SER A 353 -8.48 -21.64 21.22
C SER A 353 -9.85 -22.28 21.55
N PHE A 354 -10.81 -21.52 22.08
CA PHE A 354 -12.18 -22.00 22.30
C PHE A 354 -12.86 -22.59 21.04
N HIS A 355 -12.50 -22.11 19.85
CA HIS A 355 -13.13 -22.48 18.58
C HIS A 355 -12.28 -23.43 17.73
N ASP A 356 -10.97 -23.23 17.75
CA ASP A 356 -10.06 -23.76 16.73
C ASP A 356 -9.46 -25.14 17.08
N TYR A 357 -9.70 -25.63 18.31
CA TYR A 357 -9.34 -26.98 18.74
C TYR A 357 -10.58 -27.90 18.80
N GLU A 358 -10.35 -29.19 18.59
CA GLU A 358 -11.31 -30.22 19.02
C GLU A 358 -10.96 -30.67 20.44
N TYR A 359 -11.96 -30.64 21.30
CA TYR A 359 -11.89 -31.11 22.67
C TYR A 359 -12.79 -32.33 22.79
N SER A 360 -12.25 -33.44 23.29
CA SER A 360 -13.00 -34.67 23.54
C SER A 360 -12.91 -35.03 25.02
N TRP A 361 -14.06 -35.28 25.62
CA TRP A 361 -14.20 -35.68 27.02
C TRP A 361 -14.63 -37.14 27.10
N ASN A 362 -14.00 -37.91 27.99
CA ASN A 362 -14.49 -39.19 28.46
C ASN A 362 -14.65 -39.06 29.98
N PHE A 363 -15.87 -39.20 30.50
CA PHE A 363 -16.15 -38.97 31.92
C PHE A 363 -15.81 -40.18 32.83
N GLY A 364 -15.37 -41.30 32.26
CA GLY A 364 -15.07 -42.52 33.00
C GLY A 364 -16.31 -43.27 33.53
N ASP A 365 -17.51 -42.82 33.17
CA ASP A 365 -18.81 -43.34 33.57
C ASP A 365 -19.41 -44.26 32.49
N GLN A 366 -18.81 -45.44 32.33
CA GLN A 366 -19.21 -46.40 31.28
C GLN A 366 -20.68 -46.84 31.36
N ASN A 367 -21.28 -46.76 32.54
CA ASN A 367 -22.68 -47.13 32.80
C ASN A 367 -23.64 -45.94 32.76
N GLY A 368 -23.17 -44.74 32.41
CA GLY A 368 -24.00 -43.52 32.34
C GLY A 368 -25.11 -43.58 31.28
N GLY A 369 -25.05 -44.54 30.34
CA GLY A 369 -26.08 -44.78 29.34
C GLY A 369 -26.04 -43.81 28.16
N ILE A 370 -27.20 -43.61 27.53
CA ILE A 370 -27.36 -42.72 26.37
C ILE A 370 -28.36 -41.61 26.66
N TRP A 371 -28.22 -40.47 25.99
CA TRP A 371 -29.21 -39.41 26.03
C TRP A 371 -30.50 -39.88 25.34
N GLY A 372 -31.63 -39.78 26.04
CA GLY A 372 -32.96 -40.12 25.50
C GLY A 372 -33.33 -39.34 24.24
N THR A 373 -32.78 -38.16 24.07
CA THR A 373 -33.01 -37.23 22.98
C THR A 373 -32.09 -37.49 21.77
N SER A 374 -30.80 -37.17 21.91
CA SER A 374 -29.82 -37.25 20.82
C SER A 374 -29.37 -38.68 20.51
N LYS A 375 -29.68 -39.64 21.39
CA LYS A 375 -29.24 -41.05 21.35
C LYS A 375 -27.70 -41.24 21.39
N LYS A 376 -26.93 -40.17 21.65
CA LYS A 376 -25.48 -40.23 21.89
C LYS A 376 -25.17 -40.71 23.32
N SER A 377 -23.96 -41.20 23.56
CA SER A 377 -23.50 -41.59 24.90
C SER A 377 -23.53 -40.41 25.87
N LYS A 378 -23.87 -40.66 27.14
CA LYS A 378 -23.67 -39.68 28.22
C LYS A 378 -22.21 -39.65 28.70
N ASN A 379 -21.42 -40.69 28.44
CA ASN A 379 -20.05 -40.81 28.94
C ASN A 379 -19.01 -40.03 28.11
N ILE A 380 -19.35 -39.67 26.87
CA ILE A 380 -18.43 -39.00 25.95
C ILE A 380 -19.12 -37.78 25.39
N ASP A 381 -18.42 -36.65 25.41
CA ASP A 381 -18.90 -35.40 24.81
C ASP A 381 -17.74 -34.64 24.14
N LYS A 382 -18.07 -33.64 23.32
CA LYS A 382 -17.09 -32.80 22.64
C LYS A 382 -17.38 -31.32 22.85
N GLY A 383 -16.30 -30.54 22.82
CA GLY A 383 -16.35 -29.09 22.94
C GLY A 383 -15.50 -28.56 24.10
N PRO A 384 -15.14 -27.26 24.06
CA PRO A 384 -14.29 -26.62 25.07
C PRO A 384 -14.92 -26.62 26.47
N LEU A 385 -16.23 -26.80 26.55
CA LEU A 385 -17.03 -26.94 27.77
C LEU A 385 -17.92 -28.16 27.63
N ALA A 386 -18.13 -28.85 28.75
CA ALA A 386 -19.03 -30.00 28.83
C ALA A 386 -19.67 -30.09 30.22
N GLY A 387 -20.75 -30.87 30.34
CA GLY A 387 -21.40 -31.14 31.62
C GLY A 387 -21.75 -32.61 31.75
N HIS A 388 -21.57 -33.18 32.94
CA HIS A 388 -21.92 -34.57 33.25
C HIS A 388 -22.65 -34.68 34.58
N VAL A 389 -23.54 -35.66 34.69
CA VAL A 389 -24.21 -36.03 35.96
C VAL A 389 -23.85 -37.46 36.29
N TYR A 390 -23.09 -37.65 37.37
CA TYR A 390 -22.82 -38.98 37.92
C TYR A 390 -23.98 -39.40 38.81
N GLU A 391 -24.85 -40.26 38.31
CA GLU A 391 -26.03 -40.73 39.04
C GLU A 391 -25.72 -41.84 40.05
N THR A 392 -24.59 -42.55 39.86
CA THR A 392 -24.15 -43.65 40.73
C THR A 392 -22.92 -43.24 41.54
N PRO A 393 -22.74 -43.80 42.76
CA PRO A 393 -21.54 -43.56 43.56
C PRO A 393 -20.34 -44.31 43.00
N GLY A 394 -19.16 -43.72 43.14
CA GLY A 394 -17.92 -44.27 42.62
C GLY A 394 -16.82 -43.23 42.48
N THR A 395 -15.65 -43.69 42.08
CA THR A 395 -14.52 -42.83 41.69
C THR A 395 -14.35 -42.93 40.19
N TYR A 396 -14.42 -41.79 39.51
CA TYR A 396 -14.37 -41.70 38.05
C TYR A 396 -13.11 -40.96 37.62
N THR A 397 -12.44 -41.49 36.60
CA THR A 397 -11.31 -40.83 35.94
C THR A 397 -11.81 -40.20 34.65
N VAL A 398 -11.88 -38.87 34.63
CA VAL A 398 -12.24 -38.08 33.46
C VAL A 398 -10.99 -37.82 32.64
N THR A 399 -11.03 -38.07 31.34
CA THR A 399 -9.95 -37.76 30.41
C THR A 399 -10.38 -36.67 29.42
N LEU A 400 -9.59 -35.60 29.34
CA LEU A 400 -9.67 -34.59 28.29
C LEU A 400 -8.61 -34.88 27.24
N THR A 401 -8.97 -34.86 25.96
CA THR A 401 -8.03 -34.88 24.83
C THR A 401 -8.25 -33.65 23.96
N VAL A 402 -7.17 -32.92 23.66
CA VAL A 402 -7.19 -31.72 22.81
C VAL A 402 -6.46 -32.02 21.50
N ARG A 403 -7.10 -31.71 20.38
CA ARG A 403 -6.59 -31.96 19.03
C ARG A 403 -6.61 -30.68 18.20
N ASN A 404 -5.58 -30.51 17.36
CA ASN A 404 -5.58 -29.57 16.23
C ASN A 404 -5.24 -30.32 14.92
N SER A 405 -4.87 -29.56 13.89
CA SER A 405 -4.48 -30.11 12.58
C SER A 405 -3.25 -31.02 12.59
N SER A 406 -2.36 -30.91 13.59
CA SER A 406 -1.22 -31.83 13.74
C SER A 406 -1.55 -33.13 14.50
N GLY A 407 -2.78 -33.27 15.00
CA GLY A 407 -3.21 -34.40 15.81
C GLY A 407 -3.47 -34.02 17.26
N VAL A 408 -3.33 -34.98 18.18
CA VAL A 408 -3.47 -34.74 19.62
C VAL A 408 -2.30 -33.88 20.09
N VAL A 409 -2.60 -32.75 20.72
CA VAL A 409 -1.61 -31.78 21.19
C VAL A 409 -1.57 -31.65 22.70
N ASP A 410 -2.61 -32.09 23.39
CA ASP A 410 -2.66 -32.07 24.85
C ASP A 410 -3.66 -33.11 25.37
N SER A 411 -3.45 -33.56 26.60
CA SER A 411 -4.36 -34.45 27.31
C SER A 411 -4.26 -34.22 28.81
N ASP A 412 -5.37 -34.34 29.53
CA ASP A 412 -5.40 -34.17 30.98
C ASP A 412 -6.36 -35.17 31.64
N ASN A 413 -6.15 -35.46 32.92
CA ASN A 413 -7.00 -36.38 33.69
C ASN A 413 -7.47 -35.76 35.01
N PHE A 414 -8.73 -35.97 35.35
CA PHE A 414 -9.34 -35.50 36.60
C PHE A 414 -9.98 -36.67 37.35
N THR A 415 -9.89 -36.67 38.67
CA THR A 415 -10.58 -37.66 39.50
C THR A 415 -11.82 -37.04 40.13
N ILE A 416 -12.98 -37.65 39.94
CA ILE A 416 -14.26 -37.26 40.55
C ILE A 416 -14.69 -38.34 41.53
N THR A 417 -14.93 -37.97 42.79
CA THR A 417 -15.39 -38.88 43.85
C THR A 417 -16.87 -38.63 44.17
N VAL A 418 -17.72 -39.59 43.84
CA VAL A 418 -19.16 -39.53 44.02
C VAL A 418 -19.56 -40.41 45.19
N GLN A 419 -20.10 -39.78 46.23
CA GLN A 419 -20.45 -40.44 47.49
C GLN A 419 -21.82 -41.10 47.40
N ASP A 420 -21.97 -42.25 48.07
CA ASP A 420 -23.23 -42.99 48.14
C ASP A 420 -24.27 -42.25 48.99
N PRO A 421 -25.41 -41.82 48.41
CA PRO A 421 -26.45 -41.14 49.16
C PRO A 421 -27.05 -42.00 50.30
N ASN A 422 -27.02 -43.32 50.22
CA ASN A 422 -27.49 -44.19 51.31
C ASN A 422 -26.56 -44.22 52.52
N ILE A 423 -25.27 -43.92 52.31
CA ILE A 423 -24.29 -43.78 53.40
C ILE A 423 -24.40 -42.37 53.99
N ILE A 424 -24.34 -41.35 53.14
CA ILE A 424 -24.33 -39.93 53.56
C ILE A 424 -25.62 -39.55 54.27
N PHE A 425 -26.77 -40.01 53.77
CA PHE A 425 -28.08 -39.72 54.36
C PHE A 425 -28.64 -40.91 55.16
N SER A 426 -27.78 -41.74 55.75
CA SER A 426 -28.20 -42.92 56.52
C SER A 426 -29.10 -42.59 57.73
N GLY A 427 -29.94 -43.55 58.12
CA GLY A 427 -30.85 -43.39 59.26
C GLY A 427 -31.81 -42.21 59.10
N THR A 428 -32.01 -41.45 60.17
CA THR A 428 -32.93 -40.30 60.23
C THR A 428 -32.46 -39.06 59.45
N ASN A 429 -31.33 -39.16 58.71
CA ASN A 429 -30.98 -38.18 57.69
C ASN A 429 -31.77 -38.38 56.39
N THR A 430 -32.39 -39.55 56.19
CA THR A 430 -33.41 -39.76 55.16
C THR A 430 -34.81 -39.77 55.79
N THR A 431 -35.73 -39.07 55.14
CA THR A 431 -37.17 -39.12 55.45
C THR A 431 -37.95 -39.58 54.23
N CYS A 432 -38.67 -40.69 54.35
CA CYS A 432 -39.60 -41.20 53.36
C CYS A 432 -41.01 -40.68 53.64
N ILE A 433 -41.66 -40.13 52.60
CA ILE A 433 -42.99 -39.53 52.68
C ILE A 433 -43.95 -40.35 51.82
N SER A 434 -45.03 -40.84 52.41
CA SER A 434 -46.08 -41.62 51.74
C SER A 434 -47.44 -40.95 51.90
N ALA A 435 -48.28 -41.02 50.87
CA ALA A 435 -49.69 -40.63 50.97
C ALA A 435 -50.60 -41.76 51.52
N SER A 436 -50.09 -43.00 51.63
CA SER A 436 -50.89 -44.21 51.83
C SER A 436 -50.28 -45.22 52.82
N THR A 437 -49.38 -44.78 53.71
CA THR A 437 -48.63 -45.63 54.67
C THR A 437 -47.72 -46.71 54.04
N ASN A 438 -47.53 -46.70 52.71
CA ASN A 438 -46.65 -47.67 52.04
C ASN A 438 -45.21 -47.14 51.96
N PHE A 439 -44.31 -47.83 52.68
CA PHE A 439 -42.89 -47.52 52.73
C PHE A 439 -42.01 -48.60 52.07
N THR A 440 -42.59 -49.44 51.21
CA THR A 440 -41.83 -50.45 50.47
C THR A 440 -40.76 -49.79 49.60
N GLY A 441 -39.50 -50.20 49.77
CA GLY A 441 -38.35 -49.60 49.08
C GLY A 441 -37.85 -48.30 49.71
N CYS A 442 -38.37 -47.88 50.87
CA CYS A 442 -37.76 -46.83 51.68
C CYS A 442 -36.42 -47.34 52.27
N PRO A 443 -35.34 -46.52 52.29
CA PRO A 443 -34.07 -46.91 52.88
C PRO A 443 -34.19 -47.33 54.35
N ALA A 444 -33.42 -48.35 54.75
CA ALA A 444 -33.45 -48.86 56.11
C ALA A 444 -33.09 -47.79 57.15
N GLY A 445 -33.84 -47.73 58.25
CA GLY A 445 -33.64 -46.76 59.33
C GLY A 445 -34.08 -45.32 59.01
N ALA A 446 -34.60 -45.06 57.82
CA ALA A 446 -35.16 -43.75 57.46
C ALA A 446 -36.43 -43.45 58.27
N SER A 447 -36.64 -42.16 58.55
CA SER A 447 -37.90 -41.68 59.14
C SER A 447 -39.05 -41.90 58.15
N GLN A 448 -40.17 -42.45 58.62
CA GLN A 448 -41.34 -42.75 57.80
C GLN A 448 -42.50 -41.86 58.20
N ILE A 449 -42.96 -41.01 57.27
CA ILE A 449 -44.04 -40.05 57.52
C ILE A 449 -45.17 -40.30 56.54
N THR A 450 -46.38 -40.49 57.06
CA THR A 450 -47.60 -40.53 56.24
C THR A 450 -48.30 -39.18 56.32
N THR A 451 -48.56 -38.55 55.18
CA THR A 451 -49.25 -37.27 55.13
C THR A 451 -49.90 -37.04 53.76
N SER A 452 -51.03 -36.35 53.75
CA SER A 452 -51.62 -35.75 52.55
C SER A 452 -51.18 -34.29 52.35
N ASN A 453 -50.58 -33.66 53.36
CA ASN A 453 -50.12 -32.27 53.32
C ASN A 453 -48.61 -32.20 53.06
N LEU A 454 -48.23 -31.64 51.90
CA LEU A 454 -46.82 -31.49 51.50
C LEU A 454 -46.10 -30.33 52.20
N SER A 455 -46.78 -29.43 52.92
CA SER A 455 -46.07 -28.36 53.63
C SER A 455 -45.08 -28.91 54.67
N VAL A 456 -45.29 -30.15 55.14
CA VAL A 456 -44.39 -30.82 56.07
C VAL A 456 -43.00 -31.09 55.50
N LEU A 457 -42.81 -31.08 54.18
CA LEU A 457 -41.50 -31.30 53.55
C LEU A 457 -40.46 -30.29 54.05
N ALA A 458 -40.88 -29.04 54.30
CA ALA A 458 -40.01 -27.98 54.82
C ALA A 458 -39.34 -28.35 56.16
N ASN A 459 -40.00 -29.13 57.01
CA ASN A 459 -39.48 -29.55 58.31
C ASN A 459 -38.29 -30.52 58.20
N TYR A 460 -38.12 -31.16 57.05
CA TYR A 460 -37.08 -32.17 56.81
C TYR A 460 -36.00 -31.69 55.83
N ALA A 461 -36.14 -30.47 55.30
CA ALA A 461 -35.21 -29.90 54.35
C ALA A 461 -34.12 -29.13 55.10
N ALA A 462 -32.97 -29.76 55.36
CA ALA A 462 -31.81 -29.12 55.98
C ALA A 462 -30.52 -29.68 55.37
N ALA A 463 -29.39 -28.99 55.61
CA ALA A 463 -28.09 -29.46 55.15
C ALA A 463 -27.82 -30.90 55.61
N GLY A 464 -27.40 -31.76 54.69
CA GLY A 464 -27.15 -33.17 55.00
C GLY A 464 -28.43 -34.01 55.15
N LYS A 465 -29.57 -33.57 54.63
CA LYS A 465 -30.85 -34.31 54.64
C LYS A 465 -31.32 -34.73 53.26
N ARG A 466 -32.04 -35.85 53.22
CA ARG A 466 -32.69 -36.41 52.03
C ARG A 466 -34.16 -36.68 52.30
N ILE A 467 -35.02 -36.21 51.41
CA ILE A 467 -36.47 -36.41 51.41
C ILE A 467 -36.79 -37.27 50.20
N LEU A 468 -37.51 -38.38 50.41
CA LEU A 468 -37.94 -39.27 49.32
C LEU A 468 -39.46 -39.39 49.32
N LEU A 469 -40.09 -39.07 48.20
CA LEU A 469 -41.53 -39.22 48.00
C LEU A 469 -41.84 -40.61 47.45
N GLN A 470 -42.88 -41.26 47.96
CA GLN A 470 -43.26 -42.59 47.49
C GLN A 470 -43.71 -42.57 46.03
N ARG A 471 -43.10 -43.39 45.17
CA ARG A 471 -43.59 -43.63 43.82
C ARG A 471 -45.05 -44.14 43.82
N GLY A 472 -45.85 -43.64 42.89
CA GLY A 472 -47.29 -43.90 42.78
C GLY A 472 -48.17 -43.06 43.72
N SER A 473 -47.59 -42.32 44.68
CA SER A 473 -48.38 -41.38 45.48
C SER A 473 -48.73 -40.12 44.69
N VAL A 474 -49.89 -39.56 45.01
CA VAL A 474 -50.39 -38.30 44.44
C VAL A 474 -50.67 -37.33 45.59
N TRP A 475 -50.16 -36.12 45.47
CA TRP A 475 -50.46 -35.01 46.36
C TRP A 475 -51.03 -33.83 45.58
N SER A 476 -51.66 -32.92 46.31
CA SER A 476 -52.11 -31.63 45.79
C SER A 476 -51.55 -30.50 46.65
N MET A 477 -51.22 -29.37 46.03
CA MET A 477 -50.82 -28.15 46.73
C MET A 477 -51.53 -26.93 46.13
N SER A 478 -51.90 -26.00 47.01
CA SER A 478 -52.54 -24.72 46.67
C SER A 478 -51.93 -23.54 47.44
N ALA A 479 -50.77 -23.75 48.06
CA ALA A 479 -49.97 -22.76 48.77
C ALA A 479 -48.49 -23.13 48.63
N ASP A 480 -47.61 -22.13 48.63
CA ASP A 480 -46.16 -22.33 48.59
C ASP A 480 -45.67 -23.18 49.77
N ILE A 481 -44.65 -24.00 49.52
CA ILE A 481 -43.92 -24.70 50.59
C ILE A 481 -42.75 -23.81 51.01
N ALA A 482 -42.73 -23.40 52.28
CA ALA A 482 -41.70 -22.53 52.85
C ALA A 482 -40.39 -23.30 53.15
N PHE A 483 -39.72 -23.79 52.10
CA PHE A 483 -38.41 -24.42 52.22
C PHE A 483 -37.36 -23.43 52.73
N PRO A 484 -36.47 -23.84 53.66
CA PRO A 484 -35.47 -22.95 54.22
C PRO A 484 -34.41 -22.52 53.20
N ASN A 485 -33.81 -21.35 53.42
CA ASN A 485 -32.62 -20.92 52.70
C ASN A 485 -31.39 -21.50 53.39
N ASN A 486 -30.83 -22.57 52.83
CA ASN A 486 -29.62 -23.18 53.36
C ASN A 486 -28.77 -23.81 52.26
N ALA A 487 -27.47 -23.84 52.52
CA ALA A 487 -26.54 -24.65 51.78
C ALA A 487 -26.81 -26.14 52.01
N GLY A 488 -26.57 -26.93 50.97
CA GLY A 488 -26.72 -28.37 50.93
C GLY A 488 -25.43 -29.12 51.32
N PRO A 489 -25.37 -30.43 51.03
CA PRO A 489 -26.27 -31.14 50.13
C PRO A 489 -27.68 -31.32 50.72
N VAL A 490 -28.70 -31.07 49.91
CA VAL A 490 -30.10 -31.45 50.17
C VAL A 490 -30.61 -32.24 48.98
N HIS A 491 -31.31 -33.34 49.20
CA HIS A 491 -31.88 -34.16 48.13
C HIS A 491 -33.39 -34.35 48.33
N ILE A 492 -34.18 -33.95 47.35
CA ILE A 492 -35.60 -34.31 47.23
C ILE A 492 -35.75 -35.24 46.03
N GLY A 493 -36.20 -36.47 46.28
CA GLY A 493 -36.28 -37.53 45.27
C GLY A 493 -37.48 -38.43 45.46
N ALA A 494 -37.41 -39.63 44.89
CA ALA A 494 -38.45 -40.65 45.03
C ALA A 494 -37.91 -41.97 45.61
N PHE A 495 -38.74 -42.74 46.29
CA PHE A 495 -38.43 -44.12 46.72
C PHE A 495 -39.45 -45.14 46.18
N GLY A 496 -39.06 -46.41 46.21
CA GLY A 496 -39.80 -47.51 45.60
C GLY A 496 -39.34 -47.78 44.16
N ASN A 497 -39.76 -48.94 43.63
CA ASN A 497 -39.33 -49.38 42.30
C ASN A 497 -39.87 -48.43 41.21
N CYS A 498 -38.97 -48.00 40.33
CA CYS A 498 -39.32 -47.32 39.09
C CYS A 498 -40.02 -48.32 38.15
N THR A 499 -41.21 -47.96 37.65
CA THR A 499 -41.88 -48.73 36.60
C THR A 499 -41.77 -48.01 35.27
N SER A 500 -41.52 -48.78 34.20
CA SER A 500 -41.54 -48.33 32.80
C SER A 500 -40.90 -46.94 32.60
N PRO A 501 -39.60 -46.75 32.91
CA PRO A 501 -38.94 -45.48 32.66
C PRO A 501 -39.00 -45.12 31.18
N ASP A 502 -39.31 -43.87 30.87
CA ASP A 502 -39.26 -43.34 29.51
C ASP A 502 -37.80 -43.18 29.03
N GLU A 503 -37.62 -42.67 27.82
CA GLU A 503 -36.29 -42.45 27.24
C GLU A 503 -35.42 -41.46 28.03
N LEU A 504 -36.00 -40.60 28.85
CA LEU A 504 -35.28 -39.68 29.74
C LEU A 504 -34.98 -40.33 31.10
N GLY A 505 -35.52 -41.51 31.36
CA GLY A 505 -35.43 -42.21 32.65
C GLY A 505 -36.52 -41.81 33.64
N ILE A 506 -37.57 -41.09 33.19
CA ILE A 506 -38.69 -40.68 34.05
C ILE A 506 -39.65 -41.86 34.18
N CYS A 507 -39.88 -42.32 35.42
CA CYS A 507 -40.75 -43.46 35.70
C CYS A 507 -42.22 -43.12 35.50
N SER A 508 -43.01 -44.05 34.95
CA SER A 508 -44.45 -43.87 34.78
C SER A 508 -45.20 -43.72 36.11
N ASN A 509 -44.63 -44.26 37.20
CA ASN A 509 -45.10 -44.14 38.56
C ASN A 509 -44.34 -43.09 39.39
N ALA A 510 -43.71 -42.09 38.76
CA ALA A 510 -43.13 -40.96 39.49
C ALA A 510 -44.16 -40.36 40.47
N PRO A 511 -43.76 -39.97 41.69
CA PRO A 511 -44.67 -39.32 42.63
C PRO A 511 -45.21 -38.05 41.97
N ARG A 512 -46.54 -37.87 42.02
CA ARG A 512 -47.23 -36.80 41.30
C ARG A 512 -47.69 -35.70 42.24
N ILE A 513 -47.39 -34.46 41.90
CA ILE A 513 -47.82 -33.27 42.64
C ILE A 513 -48.71 -32.44 41.72
N ASN A 514 -50.00 -32.34 42.06
CA ASN A 514 -50.95 -31.48 41.39
C ASN A 514 -50.90 -30.08 42.02
N ILE A 515 -50.61 -29.07 41.22
CA ILE A 515 -50.49 -27.68 41.68
C ILE A 515 -51.69 -26.89 41.18
N SER A 516 -52.34 -26.13 42.06
CA SER A 516 -53.43 -25.23 41.71
C SER A 516 -53.21 -23.82 42.29
N GLY A 517 -53.70 -22.80 41.60
CA GLY A 517 -53.49 -21.41 41.97
C GLY A 517 -52.12 -20.86 41.55
N ASP A 518 -51.80 -19.66 42.03
CA ASP A 518 -50.53 -18.98 41.77
C ASP A 518 -49.49 -19.34 42.85
N VAL A 519 -48.96 -20.57 42.79
CA VAL A 519 -48.02 -21.11 43.80
C VAL A 519 -46.85 -21.86 43.20
N SER A 520 -45.68 -21.78 43.84
CA SER A 520 -44.45 -22.48 43.46
C SER A 520 -44.16 -23.67 44.39
N PHE A 521 -43.70 -24.79 43.83
CA PHE A 521 -43.28 -25.92 44.64
C PHE A 521 -41.99 -25.61 45.41
N LEU A 522 -40.96 -25.10 44.72
CA LEU A 522 -39.68 -24.76 45.35
C LEU A 522 -39.11 -23.45 44.80
N SER A 523 -38.91 -22.49 45.70
CA SER A 523 -38.03 -21.36 45.46
C SER A 523 -36.56 -21.79 45.59
N LEU A 524 -35.82 -21.64 44.50
CA LEU A 524 -34.38 -21.84 44.37
C LEU A 524 -33.55 -20.70 44.98
N THR A 525 -34.18 -19.58 45.37
CA THR A 525 -33.48 -18.48 46.05
C THR A 525 -32.77 -18.98 47.30
N GLY A 526 -31.48 -18.64 47.44
CA GLY A 526 -30.63 -19.05 48.56
C GLY A 526 -30.36 -20.56 48.66
N LYS A 527 -30.67 -21.34 47.61
CA LYS A 527 -30.43 -22.78 47.58
C LYS A 527 -29.07 -23.06 46.96
N GLN A 528 -28.23 -23.79 47.69
CA GLN A 528 -26.91 -24.17 47.23
C GLN A 528 -26.71 -25.69 47.31
N ASP A 529 -26.36 -26.37 46.22
CA ASP A 529 -26.18 -27.83 46.17
C ASP A 529 -27.45 -28.66 46.50
N TRP A 530 -28.61 -28.19 46.03
CA TRP A 530 -29.86 -28.94 46.11
C TRP A 530 -30.06 -29.84 44.89
N ARG A 531 -30.59 -31.04 45.10
CA ARG A 531 -30.90 -32.02 44.06
C ARG A 531 -32.39 -32.33 44.11
N LEU A 532 -33.06 -32.16 42.98
CA LEU A 532 -34.46 -32.45 42.79
C LEU A 532 -34.59 -33.45 41.65
N ALA A 533 -35.09 -34.64 41.97
CA ALA A 533 -35.14 -35.74 41.03
C ALA A 533 -36.44 -36.53 41.07
N ASP A 534 -36.79 -37.14 39.93
CA ASP A 534 -37.75 -38.24 39.85
C ASP A 534 -39.21 -37.92 40.21
N ILE A 535 -39.63 -36.66 40.11
CA ILE A 535 -40.98 -36.18 40.49
C ILE A 535 -41.73 -35.67 39.26
N ALA A 536 -43.04 -35.91 39.23
CA ALA A 536 -43.96 -35.38 38.22
C ALA A 536 -44.83 -34.25 38.79
N PHE A 537 -44.91 -33.14 38.07
CA PHE A 537 -45.71 -31.98 38.39
C PHE A 537 -46.79 -31.75 37.32
N VAL A 538 -48.01 -31.46 37.76
CA VAL A 538 -49.12 -31.17 36.86
C VAL A 538 -49.90 -29.98 37.39
N ALA A 539 -50.22 -29.04 36.51
CA ALA A 539 -51.07 -27.90 36.86
C ALA A 539 -52.00 -27.54 35.69
N PRO A 540 -53.14 -26.85 35.94
CA PRO A 540 -53.84 -26.19 34.86
C PRO A 540 -52.92 -25.12 34.23
N LYS A 541 -53.05 -24.93 32.91
CA LYS A 541 -52.27 -23.93 32.18
C LYS A 541 -52.54 -22.53 32.75
N GLY A 542 -51.48 -21.76 33.02
CA GLY A 542 -51.58 -20.46 33.70
C GLY A 542 -51.41 -20.48 35.23
N ALA A 543 -51.34 -21.65 35.88
CA ALA A 543 -50.87 -21.76 37.27
C ALA A 543 -49.37 -21.43 37.38
N SER A 544 -48.85 -21.04 38.55
CA SER A 544 -47.52 -20.39 38.69
C SER A 544 -46.30 -21.17 38.12
N SER A 545 -45.47 -21.79 38.96
CA SER A 545 -44.20 -22.41 38.56
C SER A 545 -43.93 -23.66 39.39
N VAL A 546 -43.08 -24.56 38.89
CA VAL A 546 -42.53 -25.66 39.69
C VAL A 546 -41.30 -25.18 40.44
N PHE A 547 -40.38 -24.55 39.71
CA PHE A 547 -39.15 -23.98 40.25
C PHE A 547 -39.06 -22.51 39.88
N SER A 548 -38.82 -21.67 40.89
CA SER A 548 -38.66 -20.22 40.76
C SER A 548 -37.42 -19.75 41.50
N GLY A 549 -36.77 -18.66 41.10
CA GLY A 549 -35.64 -18.16 41.89
C GLY A 549 -35.03 -16.86 41.40
N TYR A 550 -34.58 -16.03 42.34
CA TYR A 550 -34.04 -14.70 42.03
C TYR A 550 -32.56 -14.57 42.32
N THR A 551 -32.10 -14.99 43.51
CA THR A 551 -30.77 -14.67 44.03
C THR A 551 -30.09 -15.86 44.71
N ASP A 552 -28.75 -15.85 44.71
CA ASP A 552 -27.89 -16.78 45.44
C ASP A 552 -28.16 -18.27 45.15
N ILE A 553 -28.24 -18.61 43.87
CA ILE A 553 -28.65 -19.94 43.40
C ILE A 553 -27.43 -20.71 42.89
N LYS A 554 -26.90 -21.68 43.65
CA LYS A 554 -25.62 -22.33 43.31
C LYS A 554 -25.78 -23.83 43.20
N ARG A 555 -25.16 -24.44 42.18
CA ARG A 555 -24.88 -25.88 42.18
C ARG A 555 -26.13 -26.76 42.26
N ASN A 556 -27.31 -26.23 41.90
CA ASN A 556 -28.56 -26.99 42.00
C ASN A 556 -28.74 -27.88 40.77
N LEU A 557 -29.31 -29.07 40.98
CA LEU A 557 -29.58 -30.06 39.96
C LEU A 557 -31.08 -30.38 39.93
N ILE A 558 -31.71 -30.14 38.79
CA ILE A 558 -33.04 -30.60 38.44
C ILE A 558 -32.87 -31.75 37.44
N LEU A 559 -33.26 -32.96 37.82
CA LEU A 559 -32.97 -34.19 37.08
C LEU A 559 -34.24 -35.03 36.90
N LYS A 560 -34.56 -35.49 35.68
CA LYS A 560 -35.69 -36.43 35.46
C LYS A 560 -37.01 -35.93 36.04
N ILE A 561 -37.26 -34.63 35.91
CA ILE A 561 -38.54 -34.03 36.28
C ILE A 561 -39.48 -34.08 35.09
N SER A 562 -40.74 -34.43 35.34
CA SER A 562 -41.82 -34.19 34.39
C SER A 562 -42.66 -33.01 34.87
N SER A 563 -42.94 -32.05 34.00
CA SER A 563 -43.83 -30.93 34.28
C SER A 563 -44.75 -30.71 33.11
N VAL A 564 -46.06 -30.70 33.37
CA VAL A 564 -47.10 -30.45 32.35
C VAL A 564 -48.06 -29.37 32.86
N GLY A 565 -48.35 -28.39 32.00
CA GLY A 565 -49.14 -27.22 32.38
C GLY A 565 -48.24 -26.08 32.85
N PHE A 566 -48.78 -25.19 33.69
CA PHE A 566 -48.11 -23.98 34.24
C PHE A 566 -48.05 -22.77 33.30
N GLY A 567 -47.71 -21.62 33.89
CA GLY A 567 -47.40 -20.36 33.22
C GLY A 567 -45.96 -20.36 32.76
N THR A 568 -45.03 -20.36 33.71
CA THR A 568 -43.59 -20.56 33.47
C THR A 568 -43.10 -21.65 34.43
N PRO A 569 -43.13 -22.94 34.02
CA PRO A 569 -42.87 -24.03 34.95
C PRO A 569 -41.48 -24.00 35.59
N VAL A 570 -40.44 -23.61 34.84
CA VAL A 570 -39.07 -23.57 35.38
C VAL A 570 -38.43 -22.24 35.07
N TRP A 571 -38.10 -21.47 36.10
CA TRP A 571 -37.32 -20.26 35.91
C TRP A 571 -36.41 -19.93 37.07
N TRP A 572 -35.27 -19.33 36.73
CA TRP A 572 -34.45 -18.62 37.69
C TRP A 572 -33.64 -17.54 36.99
N THR A 573 -33.39 -16.47 37.72
CA THR A 573 -32.55 -15.37 37.23
C THR A 573 -31.10 -15.55 37.68
N ASN A 574 -30.22 -14.64 37.25
CA ASN A 574 -28.88 -14.40 37.78
C ASN A 574 -28.72 -12.95 38.30
N TRP A 575 -29.76 -12.35 38.88
CA TRP A 575 -29.63 -11.03 39.50
C TRP A 575 -28.78 -11.12 40.76
N ARG A 576 -27.89 -10.13 40.97
CA ARG A 576 -27.10 -9.99 42.19
C ARG A 576 -27.50 -8.72 42.93
N TYR A 577 -27.63 -8.80 44.25
CA TYR A 577 -27.81 -7.65 45.14
C TYR A 577 -26.54 -7.28 45.91
N ASN A 578 -25.47 -8.07 45.77
CA ASN A 578 -24.14 -7.80 46.32
C ASN A 578 -23.09 -8.67 45.58
N ASP A 579 -21.80 -8.43 45.84
CA ASP A 579 -20.70 -9.18 45.19
C ASP A 579 -20.54 -10.64 45.69
N GLU A 580 -21.26 -11.04 46.75
CA GLU A 580 -21.29 -12.38 47.33
C GLU A 580 -22.43 -13.27 46.79
N ASP A 581 -23.44 -12.67 46.15
CA ASP A 581 -24.51 -13.39 45.45
C ASP A 581 -23.93 -14.01 44.17
N TYR A 582 -23.97 -15.34 44.04
CA TYR A 582 -23.51 -16.04 42.84
C TYR A 582 -24.58 -16.97 42.30
N HIS A 583 -24.78 -16.95 40.98
CA HIS A 583 -25.50 -18.01 40.30
C HIS A 583 -24.55 -18.77 39.41
N ILE A 584 -24.22 -19.98 39.84
CA ILE A 584 -23.18 -20.77 39.19
C ILE A 584 -23.49 -22.26 39.24
N ASN A 585 -23.20 -22.97 38.14
CA ASN A 585 -23.34 -24.42 38.02
C ASN A 585 -24.75 -24.97 38.27
N ASN A 586 -25.80 -24.26 37.89
CA ASN A 586 -27.17 -24.80 37.93
C ASN A 586 -27.45 -25.67 36.70
N ALA A 587 -28.14 -26.79 36.92
CA ALA A 587 -28.33 -27.83 35.93
C ALA A 587 -29.80 -28.23 35.78
N LEU A 588 -30.29 -28.27 34.55
CA LEU A 588 -31.54 -28.90 34.15
C LEU A 588 -31.22 -30.06 33.22
N VAL A 589 -31.50 -31.29 33.66
CA VAL A 589 -30.99 -32.50 33.01
C VAL A 589 -32.07 -33.56 32.84
N SER A 590 -32.12 -34.20 31.67
CA SER A 590 -33.00 -35.34 31.35
C SER A 590 -34.46 -35.14 31.80
N SER A 591 -34.98 -33.92 31.69
CA SER A 591 -36.32 -33.56 32.16
C SER A 591 -37.28 -33.29 30.98
N ARG A 592 -38.57 -33.51 31.22
CA ARG A 592 -39.66 -33.23 30.29
C ARG A 592 -40.51 -32.08 30.82
N ILE A 593 -40.51 -30.94 30.15
CA ILE A 593 -41.26 -29.75 30.56
C ILE A 593 -42.11 -29.31 29.37
N THR A 594 -43.43 -29.46 29.48
CA THR A 594 -44.33 -29.21 28.34
C THR A 594 -45.57 -28.40 28.73
N ASP A 595 -46.17 -27.80 27.70
CA ASP A 595 -47.51 -27.23 27.73
C ASP A 595 -47.68 -26.06 28.71
N ALA A 596 -46.82 -25.05 28.56
CA ALA A 596 -46.87 -23.80 29.35
C ALA A 596 -47.68 -22.70 28.65
N SER A 597 -48.38 -21.82 29.40
CA SER A 597 -49.07 -20.66 28.79
C SER A 597 -48.10 -19.53 28.41
N ASP A 598 -46.94 -19.46 29.06
CA ASP A 598 -45.87 -18.50 28.82
C ASP A 598 -44.56 -19.27 28.50
N THR A 599 -43.40 -18.72 28.85
CA THR A 599 -42.08 -19.29 28.57
C THR A 599 -41.92 -20.62 29.29
N VAL A 600 -41.51 -21.68 28.61
CA VAL A 600 -41.42 -23.00 29.26
C VAL A 600 -40.25 -23.04 30.26
N ALA A 601 -39.09 -22.51 29.87
CA ALA A 601 -37.91 -22.38 30.73
C ALA A 601 -37.23 -21.00 30.55
N TYR A 602 -37.10 -20.23 31.64
CA TYR A 602 -36.39 -18.95 31.66
C TYR A 602 -35.19 -18.99 32.61
N LEU A 603 -33.98 -19.04 32.07
CA LEU A 603 -32.78 -19.39 32.83
C LEU A 603 -31.67 -18.34 32.70
N GLY A 604 -30.85 -18.17 33.73
CA GLY A 604 -29.60 -17.42 33.66
C GLY A 604 -28.61 -17.90 34.71
N CYS A 605 -27.35 -18.15 34.34
CA CYS A 605 -26.34 -18.68 35.25
C CYS A 605 -24.94 -18.62 34.62
N GLU A 606 -23.89 -18.47 35.44
CA GLU A 606 -22.52 -18.82 35.01
C GLU A 606 -22.38 -20.35 35.05
N LYS A 607 -21.73 -20.98 34.06
CA LYS A 607 -21.60 -22.45 33.98
C LYS A 607 -22.95 -23.17 33.97
N LEU A 608 -23.94 -22.58 33.27
CA LEU A 608 -25.26 -23.17 33.07
C LEU A 608 -25.14 -24.53 32.37
N MET A 609 -25.89 -25.54 32.82
CA MET A 609 -26.00 -26.83 32.14
C MET A 609 -27.47 -27.14 31.81
N VAL A 610 -27.82 -27.19 30.53
CA VAL A 610 -29.13 -27.63 30.04
C VAL A 610 -28.89 -28.83 29.14
N LEU A 611 -29.09 -30.04 29.68
CA LEU A 611 -28.60 -31.28 29.08
C LEU A 611 -29.71 -32.32 28.88
N GLY A 612 -29.92 -32.76 27.64
CA GLY A 612 -30.75 -33.95 27.40
C GLY A 612 -32.24 -33.78 27.68
N ASN A 613 -32.77 -32.56 27.67
CA ASN A 613 -34.17 -32.29 28.04
C ASN A 613 -35.11 -32.32 26.83
N ILE A 614 -36.39 -32.56 27.08
CA ILE A 614 -37.48 -32.28 26.14
C ILE A 614 -38.27 -31.10 26.71
N ILE A 615 -38.19 -29.95 26.06
CA ILE A 615 -38.85 -28.71 26.49
C ILE A 615 -39.72 -28.23 25.33
N GLN A 616 -41.05 -28.23 25.47
CA GLN A 616 -41.93 -28.03 24.32
C GLN A 616 -43.22 -27.29 24.67
N ASN A 617 -43.86 -26.74 23.63
CA ASN A 617 -45.23 -26.24 23.66
C ASN A 617 -45.45 -25.05 24.61
N SER A 618 -45.11 -23.85 24.14
CA SER A 618 -45.54 -22.58 24.74
C SER A 618 -46.71 -22.00 23.95
N ASP A 619 -47.77 -21.59 24.64
CA ASP A 619 -48.90 -20.93 23.97
C ASP A 619 -48.49 -19.61 23.34
N THR A 620 -47.79 -18.77 24.08
CA THR A 620 -47.65 -17.38 23.71
C THR A 620 -46.23 -16.97 23.34
N THR A 621 -45.21 -17.72 23.76
CA THR A 621 -43.85 -17.23 23.73
C THR A 621 -42.77 -18.32 23.57
N HIS A 622 -41.60 -18.15 24.17
CA HIS A 622 -40.39 -18.95 24.00
C HIS A 622 -40.50 -20.35 24.63
N ILE A 623 -39.70 -21.29 24.11
CA ILE A 623 -39.44 -22.56 24.79
C ILE A 623 -38.35 -22.37 25.85
N LEU A 624 -37.11 -22.12 25.42
CA LEU A 624 -35.98 -21.87 26.29
C LEU A 624 -35.47 -20.45 26.07
N ARG A 625 -35.55 -19.61 27.10
CA ARG A 625 -34.96 -18.27 27.10
C ARG A 625 -33.81 -18.25 28.10
N VAL A 626 -32.59 -18.03 27.60
CA VAL A 626 -31.38 -17.87 28.40
C VAL A 626 -30.91 -16.42 28.29
N TRP A 627 -31.00 -15.69 29.40
CA TRP A 627 -30.65 -14.27 29.42
C TRP A 627 -29.19 -14.00 29.82
N HIS A 628 -28.53 -14.99 30.45
CA HIS A 628 -27.11 -14.96 30.78
C HIS A 628 -26.53 -16.38 30.76
N GLY A 629 -25.50 -16.60 29.93
CA GLY A 629 -24.87 -17.91 29.73
C GLY A 629 -23.34 -17.92 29.67
N TYR A 630 -22.66 -17.18 30.56
CA TYR A 630 -21.19 -17.24 30.65
C TYR A 630 -20.71 -18.67 30.97
N LEU A 631 -19.85 -19.26 30.13
CA LEU A 631 -19.42 -20.66 30.23
C LEU A 631 -20.59 -21.67 30.19
N GLY A 632 -21.68 -21.36 29.49
CA GLY A 632 -22.86 -22.24 29.42
C GLY A 632 -22.70 -23.44 28.47
N VAL A 633 -23.40 -24.53 28.77
CA VAL A 633 -23.55 -25.72 27.93
C VAL A 633 -25.04 -26.01 27.74
N ILE A 634 -25.52 -25.89 26.50
CA ILE A 634 -26.88 -26.24 26.08
C ILE A 634 -26.73 -27.38 25.09
N ALA A 635 -26.90 -28.62 25.56
CA ALA A 635 -26.59 -29.78 24.74
C ALA A 635 -27.62 -30.91 24.81
N HIS A 636 -27.75 -31.65 23.72
CA HIS A 636 -28.61 -32.83 23.62
C HIS A 636 -30.10 -32.54 23.91
N ASN A 637 -30.61 -31.31 23.79
CA ASN A 637 -32.01 -31.02 24.08
C ASN A 637 -32.90 -31.18 22.83
N ILE A 638 -34.19 -31.36 23.05
CA ILE A 638 -35.24 -31.22 22.04
C ILE A 638 -36.13 -30.04 22.44
N LEU A 639 -36.15 -28.99 21.62
CA LEU A 639 -36.87 -27.74 21.88
C LEU A 639 -37.81 -27.42 20.71
N SER A 640 -39.12 -27.28 20.92
CA SER A 640 -40.06 -26.97 19.82
C SER A 640 -41.42 -26.45 20.28
N GLY A 641 -42.16 -25.77 19.38
CA GLY A 641 -43.57 -25.43 19.56
C GLY A 641 -43.81 -24.13 20.33
N THR A 642 -43.28 -23.01 19.86
CA THR A 642 -43.56 -21.67 20.42
C THR A 642 -44.83 -21.05 19.86
N SER A 643 -45.39 -20.05 20.55
CA SER A 643 -46.44 -19.18 20.01
C SER A 643 -47.57 -19.98 19.34
N LEU A 644 -48.02 -21.05 19.99
CA LEU A 644 -49.06 -21.94 19.47
C LEU A 644 -50.43 -21.25 19.34
N THR A 645 -50.68 -20.20 20.12
CA THR A 645 -51.99 -19.50 20.16
C THR A 645 -51.92 -18.05 19.67
N ASN A 646 -50.75 -17.54 19.27
CA ASN A 646 -50.60 -16.19 18.76
C ASN A 646 -49.58 -16.08 17.62
N THR A 647 -49.71 -15.05 16.79
CA THR A 647 -48.82 -14.80 15.65
C THR A 647 -47.62 -13.92 16.00
N ASN A 648 -47.30 -13.71 17.29
CA ASN A 648 -46.16 -12.87 17.68
C ASN A 648 -44.82 -13.44 17.20
N GLY A 649 -44.77 -14.78 17.11
CA GLY A 649 -43.62 -15.55 16.72
C GLY A 649 -42.44 -15.43 17.71
N ARG A 650 -41.97 -16.57 18.22
CA ARG A 650 -40.91 -16.65 19.23
C ARG A 650 -40.01 -17.85 18.96
N HIS A 651 -39.04 -18.04 19.85
CA HIS A 651 -37.87 -18.88 19.60
C HIS A 651 -37.88 -20.15 20.46
N ALA A 652 -37.48 -21.27 19.85
CA ALA A 652 -37.19 -22.49 20.60
C ALA A 652 -36.01 -22.25 21.56
N LEU A 653 -34.98 -21.54 21.09
CA LEU A 653 -33.92 -20.99 21.90
C LEU A 653 -33.77 -19.50 21.63
N LYS A 654 -33.97 -18.70 22.68
CA LYS A 654 -33.50 -17.31 22.74
C LYS A 654 -32.32 -17.23 23.69
N LEU A 655 -31.12 -17.00 23.16
CA LEU A 655 -29.93 -16.70 23.96
C LEU A 655 -29.58 -15.23 23.78
N HIS A 656 -29.51 -14.49 24.88
CA HIS A 656 -29.04 -13.12 24.89
C HIS A 656 -28.02 -12.90 26.02
N SER A 657 -27.57 -11.66 26.19
CA SER A 657 -26.64 -11.26 27.25
C SER A 657 -27.36 -10.31 28.20
N PRO A 658 -26.90 -10.17 29.46
CA PRO A 658 -27.21 -8.98 30.24
C PRO A 658 -26.79 -7.71 29.49
N GLN A 659 -27.46 -6.61 29.82
CA GLN A 659 -27.07 -5.28 29.34
C GLN A 659 -25.65 -4.94 29.83
N THR A 660 -24.89 -4.20 29.02
CA THR A 660 -23.54 -3.77 29.40
C THR A 660 -23.51 -2.94 30.68
N SER A 661 -24.57 -2.21 30.98
CA SER A 661 -24.74 -1.45 32.22
C SER A 661 -24.83 -2.34 33.47
N SER A 662 -25.17 -3.61 33.31
CA SER A 662 -25.24 -4.60 34.40
C SER A 662 -23.93 -5.37 34.61
N ILE A 663 -22.92 -5.17 33.75
CA ILE A 663 -21.62 -5.85 33.84
C ILE A 663 -20.63 -4.96 34.61
N GLY A 664 -20.10 -5.48 35.71
CA GLY A 664 -19.22 -4.75 36.63
C GLY A 664 -19.35 -5.25 38.06
N THR A 665 -18.72 -4.56 39.02
CA THR A 665 -19.00 -4.83 40.44
C THR A 665 -20.37 -4.27 40.83
N PHE A 666 -20.99 -4.81 41.86
CA PHE A 666 -22.29 -4.31 42.32
C PHE A 666 -22.23 -2.81 42.66
N ALA A 667 -21.14 -2.37 43.29
CA ALA A 667 -20.89 -0.96 43.60
C ALA A 667 -20.81 -0.04 42.35
N GLN A 668 -20.43 -0.58 41.19
CA GLN A 668 -20.32 0.18 39.94
C GLN A 668 -21.64 0.28 39.19
N THR A 669 -22.48 -0.76 39.25
CA THR A 669 -23.66 -0.86 38.39
C THR A 669 -24.96 -0.48 39.09
N SER A 670 -24.97 -0.39 40.43
CA SER A 670 -26.13 -0.11 41.29
C SER A 670 -27.28 -1.13 41.20
N ASN A 671 -27.27 -2.00 40.17
CA ASN A 671 -28.10 -3.17 39.91
C ASN A 671 -27.34 -4.14 38.99
N GLY A 672 -27.36 -5.44 39.27
CA GLY A 672 -26.80 -6.48 38.40
C GLY A 672 -25.48 -7.08 38.87
N GLY A 673 -24.42 -6.28 39.08
CA GLY A 673 -23.12 -6.72 39.59
C GLY A 673 -22.52 -7.94 38.87
N LEU A 674 -22.88 -8.15 37.59
CA LEU A 674 -22.51 -9.37 36.87
C LEU A 674 -21.06 -9.30 36.44
N LYS A 675 -20.31 -10.38 36.69
CA LYS A 675 -18.88 -10.42 36.37
C LYS A 675 -18.60 -10.47 34.86
N SER A 676 -19.53 -11.01 34.08
CA SER A 676 -19.35 -11.22 32.63
C SER A 676 -20.71 -11.22 31.93
N GLY A 677 -20.71 -10.87 30.65
CA GLY A 677 -21.85 -11.09 29.76
C GLY A 677 -21.90 -12.54 29.26
N THR A 678 -22.84 -12.82 28.36
CA THR A 678 -22.89 -14.13 27.70
C THR A 678 -21.69 -14.32 26.78
N GLN A 679 -20.75 -15.17 27.22
CA GLN A 679 -19.53 -15.51 26.48
C GLN A 679 -19.13 -16.97 26.74
N PHE A 680 -18.47 -17.59 25.76
CA PHE A 680 -18.01 -18.99 25.83
C PHE A 680 -19.16 -19.96 26.07
N THR A 681 -20.19 -19.91 25.24
CA THR A 681 -21.32 -20.84 25.35
C THR A 681 -21.21 -21.91 24.26
N VAL A 682 -21.42 -23.17 24.63
CA VAL A 682 -21.52 -24.30 23.70
C VAL A 682 -23.00 -24.67 23.51
N ILE A 683 -23.45 -24.68 22.27
CA ILE A 683 -24.78 -25.13 21.85
C ILE A 683 -24.59 -26.31 20.91
N ALA A 684 -24.74 -27.53 21.43
CA ALA A 684 -24.36 -28.73 20.69
C ALA A 684 -25.36 -29.89 20.72
N ASN A 685 -25.47 -30.65 19.63
CA ASN A 685 -26.28 -31.87 19.57
C ASN A 685 -27.78 -31.68 19.92
N ASN A 686 -28.32 -30.46 19.78
CA ASN A 686 -29.74 -30.19 20.06
C ASN A 686 -30.60 -30.42 18.81
N VAL A 687 -31.90 -30.62 19.03
CA VAL A 687 -32.95 -30.54 18.03
C VAL A 687 -33.82 -29.31 18.31
N PHE A 688 -33.91 -28.40 17.35
CA PHE A 688 -34.82 -27.26 17.38
C PHE A 688 -35.93 -27.49 16.36
N GLY A 689 -37.18 -27.51 16.80
CA GLY A 689 -38.35 -27.72 15.95
C GLY A 689 -39.03 -26.42 15.51
N SER A 690 -40.28 -26.56 15.07
CA SER A 690 -41.15 -25.47 14.64
C SER A 690 -41.29 -24.41 15.73
N SER A 691 -40.73 -23.24 15.48
CA SER A 691 -40.77 -22.06 16.36
C SER A 691 -40.47 -20.83 15.52
N GLY A 692 -41.49 -20.29 14.85
CA GLY A 692 -41.32 -19.18 13.92
C GLY A 692 -41.35 -17.83 14.63
N PRO A 693 -40.69 -16.79 14.08
CA PRO A 693 -40.03 -16.82 12.77
C PRO A 693 -38.63 -17.45 12.82
N TRP A 694 -37.99 -17.51 14.00
CA TRP A 694 -36.60 -17.95 14.14
C TRP A 694 -36.45 -18.95 15.30
N PRO A 695 -36.36 -20.27 15.05
CA PRO A 695 -36.27 -21.25 16.14
C PRO A 695 -35.07 -21.01 17.04
N VAL A 696 -33.95 -20.60 16.46
CA VAL A 696 -32.75 -20.24 17.21
C VAL A 696 -32.41 -18.78 16.93
N SER A 697 -32.56 -17.94 17.97
CA SER A 697 -32.16 -16.53 17.95
C SER A 697 -31.12 -16.29 19.04
N ILE A 698 -29.89 -15.98 18.61
CA ILE A 698 -28.76 -15.71 19.51
C ILE A 698 -28.28 -14.29 19.28
N GLY A 699 -28.74 -13.38 20.10
CA GLY A 699 -28.58 -11.94 19.89
C GLY A 699 -29.32 -11.17 20.98
N PRO A 700 -29.24 -9.83 21.01
CA PRO A 700 -29.91 -9.00 22.02
C PRO A 700 -31.40 -9.30 22.16
N GLN A 701 -31.96 -9.00 23.33
CA GLN A 701 -33.37 -9.18 23.63
C GLN A 701 -34.27 -8.41 22.64
N ASP A 702 -33.82 -7.22 22.22
CA ASP A 702 -34.49 -6.32 21.29
C ASP A 702 -33.46 -5.37 20.64
N SER A 703 -33.93 -4.48 19.76
CA SER A 703 -33.09 -3.52 19.03
C SER A 703 -32.70 -2.26 19.83
N GLN A 704 -33.09 -2.16 21.11
CA GLN A 704 -32.95 -0.97 21.93
C GLN A 704 -31.90 -1.13 23.04
N HIS A 705 -31.51 -2.37 23.36
CA HIS A 705 -30.58 -2.66 24.46
C HIS A 705 -29.23 -3.20 23.96
N ILE A 706 -28.14 -2.66 24.52
CA ILE A 706 -26.78 -3.13 24.24
C ILE A 706 -26.50 -4.37 25.09
N GLU A 707 -26.67 -5.54 24.47
CA GLU A 707 -26.41 -6.85 25.06
C GLU A 707 -25.40 -7.58 24.20
N ASN A 708 -24.15 -7.66 24.66
CA ASN A 708 -23.06 -8.13 23.81
C ASN A 708 -22.78 -9.61 24.00
N LEU A 709 -22.88 -10.38 22.91
CA LEU A 709 -22.53 -11.79 22.87
C LEU A 709 -21.21 -11.99 22.14
N SER A 710 -20.37 -12.87 22.68
CA SER A 710 -19.14 -13.27 22.02
C SER A 710 -18.75 -14.71 22.30
N ASP A 711 -17.91 -15.30 21.44
CA ASP A 711 -17.36 -16.64 21.64
C ASP A 711 -18.43 -17.72 21.85
N ILE A 712 -19.36 -17.83 20.92
CA ILE A 712 -20.41 -18.85 20.96
C ILE A 712 -20.10 -19.92 19.91
N LEU A 713 -20.13 -21.18 20.34
CA LEU A 713 -19.92 -22.35 19.49
C LEU A 713 -21.25 -23.08 19.29
N ILE A 714 -21.71 -23.12 18.04
CA ILE A 714 -22.98 -23.74 17.64
C ILE A 714 -22.63 -24.90 16.73
N GLU A 715 -22.74 -26.13 17.23
CA GLU A 715 -22.34 -27.29 16.43
C GLU A 715 -23.22 -28.52 16.53
N LYS A 716 -23.32 -29.28 15.43
CA LYS A 716 -24.00 -30.60 15.41
C LYS A 716 -25.47 -30.54 15.83
N ASN A 717 -26.11 -29.38 15.68
CA ASN A 717 -27.54 -29.22 15.96
C ASN A 717 -28.37 -29.57 14.73
N LYS A 718 -29.60 -30.06 14.96
CA LYS A 718 -30.65 -30.20 13.94
C LYS A 718 -31.65 -29.07 14.11
N MET A 719 -31.87 -28.27 13.08
CA MET A 719 -32.89 -27.22 13.05
C MET A 719 -33.93 -27.63 12.01
N LEU A 720 -35.09 -28.07 12.47
CA LEU A 720 -36.10 -28.75 11.66
C LEU A 720 -37.40 -27.94 11.71
N ALA A 721 -37.65 -27.09 10.70
CA ALA A 721 -38.90 -26.30 10.63
C ALA A 721 -40.16 -27.18 10.68
N GLY A 722 -40.02 -28.41 10.18
CA GLY A 722 -41.00 -29.49 10.18
C GLY A 722 -41.40 -30.06 11.54
N TYR A 723 -40.55 -29.99 12.57
CA TYR A 723 -40.67 -30.84 13.75
C TYR A 723 -41.52 -30.24 14.90
N GLY A 724 -42.31 -31.08 15.60
CA GLY A 724 -43.11 -30.66 16.75
C GLY A 724 -44.43 -29.96 16.39
N LEU A 725 -45.15 -29.45 17.40
CA LEU A 725 -46.35 -28.64 17.15
C LEU A 725 -45.98 -27.36 16.40
N LYS A 726 -46.79 -27.00 15.41
CA LYS A 726 -46.52 -25.84 14.56
C LYS A 726 -46.80 -24.54 15.30
N SER A 727 -45.80 -23.66 15.32
CA SER A 727 -45.99 -22.27 15.70
C SER A 727 -46.99 -21.60 14.75
N ALA A 728 -47.85 -20.70 15.27
CA ALA A 728 -48.80 -19.97 14.43
C ALA A 728 -48.10 -19.01 13.45
N MET A 729 -46.84 -18.64 13.71
CA MET A 729 -45.93 -18.07 12.73
C MET A 729 -45.00 -19.16 12.18
N THR A 730 -44.90 -19.27 10.86
CA THR A 730 -44.00 -20.22 10.19
C THR A 730 -42.52 -19.83 10.34
N VAL A 731 -41.63 -20.81 10.25
CA VAL A 731 -40.19 -20.59 10.38
C VAL A 731 -39.64 -19.89 9.14
N GLN A 732 -39.11 -18.69 9.31
CA GLN A 732 -38.51 -17.87 8.26
C GLN A 732 -36.99 -18.01 8.20
N VAL A 733 -36.34 -18.16 9.36
CA VAL A 733 -34.88 -18.33 9.45
C VAL A 733 -34.55 -19.51 10.35
N GLY A 734 -33.72 -20.45 9.90
CA GLY A 734 -33.31 -21.60 10.71
C GLY A 734 -32.46 -21.22 11.94
N LEU A 735 -31.41 -20.44 11.69
CA LEU A 735 -30.51 -19.89 12.71
C LEU A 735 -30.30 -18.41 12.46
N MET A 736 -30.63 -17.57 13.44
CA MET A 736 -30.27 -16.16 13.45
C MET A 736 -29.28 -15.89 14.58
N PHE A 737 -28.18 -15.22 14.28
CA PHE A 737 -27.26 -14.76 15.32
C PHE A 737 -26.66 -13.38 15.06
N GLU A 738 -26.38 -12.69 16.17
CA GLU A 738 -25.93 -11.30 16.25
C GLU A 738 -24.85 -11.23 17.33
N GLY A 739 -23.59 -11.14 16.93
CA GLY A 739 -22.47 -11.08 17.87
C GLY A 739 -21.13 -11.40 17.24
N ARG A 740 -20.09 -11.50 18.09
CA ARG A 740 -18.70 -11.59 17.65
C ARG A 740 -18.05 -12.93 17.94
N TYR A 741 -17.18 -13.36 17.05
CA TYR A 741 -16.40 -14.58 17.21
C TYR A 741 -17.27 -15.82 17.42
N PHE A 742 -18.38 -15.91 16.68
CA PHE A 742 -19.19 -17.11 16.64
C PHE A 742 -18.55 -18.15 15.72
N THR A 743 -18.67 -19.42 16.07
CA THR A 743 -18.40 -20.53 15.16
C THR A 743 -19.66 -21.38 15.00
N VAL A 744 -20.19 -21.43 13.79
CA VAL A 744 -21.35 -22.23 13.40
C VAL A 744 -20.85 -23.37 12.52
N ARG A 745 -20.77 -24.59 13.07
CA ARG A 745 -20.19 -25.72 12.35
C ARG A 745 -20.95 -27.04 12.43
N ASN A 746 -20.91 -27.83 11.36
CA ASN A 746 -21.54 -29.15 11.32
C ASN A 746 -23.03 -29.13 11.72
N ASN A 747 -23.79 -28.06 11.49
CA ASN A 747 -25.21 -28.06 11.78
C ASN A 747 -26.00 -28.57 10.57
N LEU A 748 -27.11 -29.26 10.85
CA LEU A 748 -28.11 -29.65 9.88
C LEU A 748 -29.31 -28.69 10.00
N ILE A 749 -29.62 -27.98 8.91
CA ILE A 749 -30.68 -26.98 8.87
C ILE A 749 -31.66 -27.36 7.77
N ASP A 750 -32.84 -27.83 8.15
CA ASP A 750 -33.91 -28.28 7.26
C ASP A 750 -35.11 -27.32 7.36
N GLY A 751 -35.24 -26.48 6.33
CA GLY A 751 -36.31 -25.52 6.13
C GLY A 751 -37.58 -26.10 5.49
N THR A 752 -37.68 -27.42 5.34
CA THR A 752 -38.92 -28.07 4.89
C THR A 752 -40.05 -27.79 5.89
N GLU A 753 -41.20 -27.42 5.37
CA GLU A 753 -42.38 -26.85 6.04
C GLU A 753 -42.12 -25.47 6.68
N GLY A 754 -41.12 -24.76 6.17
CA GLY A 754 -40.80 -23.38 6.50
C GLY A 754 -41.61 -22.36 5.69
N ALA A 755 -41.34 -21.08 5.93
CA ALA A 755 -41.98 -19.97 5.24
C ALA A 755 -41.47 -19.82 3.79
N ASN A 756 -42.31 -19.22 2.95
CA ASN A 756 -41.87 -18.66 1.68
C ASN A 756 -40.90 -17.48 1.97
N GLY A 757 -39.72 -17.47 1.36
CA GLY A 757 -38.61 -16.57 1.72
C GLY A 757 -37.60 -17.16 2.72
N TYR A 758 -37.60 -18.49 2.95
CA TYR A 758 -36.75 -19.14 3.94
C TYR A 758 -35.24 -18.86 3.79
N THR A 759 -34.59 -18.54 4.92
CA THR A 759 -33.14 -18.42 5.06
C THR A 759 -32.60 -19.48 6.02
N GLY A 760 -31.53 -20.19 5.65
CA GLY A 760 -30.91 -21.18 6.53
C GLY A 760 -30.21 -20.56 7.74
N ILE A 761 -29.17 -19.76 7.48
CA ILE A 761 -28.38 -19.04 8.49
C ILE A 761 -28.43 -17.55 8.19
N TYR A 762 -28.69 -16.72 9.20
CA TYR A 762 -28.69 -15.28 9.07
C TYR A 762 -27.75 -14.63 10.09
N VAL A 763 -26.74 -13.93 9.58
CA VAL A 763 -25.84 -13.06 10.35
C VAL A 763 -26.35 -11.63 10.22
N ALA A 764 -26.87 -11.09 11.31
CA ALA A 764 -27.56 -9.80 11.32
C ALA A 764 -27.08 -8.90 12.45
N ARG A 765 -27.52 -7.64 12.40
CA ARG A 765 -27.52 -6.69 13.51
C ARG A 765 -28.92 -6.07 13.56
N ARG A 766 -29.59 -6.16 14.70
CA ARG A 766 -30.98 -5.72 14.85
C ARG A 766 -31.12 -4.29 15.38
N GLY A 767 -30.10 -3.73 16.03
CA GLY A 767 -30.15 -2.45 16.72
C GLY A 767 -28.79 -1.81 17.01
N ILE A 768 -28.64 -1.30 18.23
CA ILE A 768 -27.49 -0.50 18.68
C ILE A 768 -26.33 -1.33 19.23
N GLU A 769 -26.48 -2.64 19.34
CA GLU A 769 -25.46 -3.58 19.80
C GLU A 769 -24.20 -3.62 18.92
N TRP A 770 -23.20 -4.39 19.35
CA TRP A 770 -21.98 -4.61 18.58
C TRP A 770 -22.25 -5.21 17.22
N THR A 771 -21.58 -4.66 16.20
CA THR A 771 -21.57 -5.27 14.87
C THR A 771 -21.01 -6.69 14.92
N PRO A 772 -21.61 -7.62 14.14
CA PRO A 772 -21.05 -8.95 13.98
C PRO A 772 -19.62 -8.87 13.42
N LEU A 773 -18.69 -9.57 14.07
CA LEU A 773 -17.27 -9.51 13.72
C LEU A 773 -16.62 -10.88 13.82
N GLY A 774 -15.90 -11.26 12.78
CA GLY A 774 -15.01 -12.41 12.79
C GLY A 774 -15.74 -13.75 12.86
N ASN A 775 -16.98 -13.84 12.42
CA ASN A 775 -17.77 -15.06 12.57
C ASN A 775 -17.34 -16.16 11.58
N LYS A 776 -17.37 -17.42 11.99
CA LYS A 776 -16.93 -18.58 11.19
C LYS A 776 -18.12 -19.51 10.93
N ILE A 777 -18.45 -19.78 9.67
CA ILE A 777 -19.57 -20.66 9.27
C ILE A 777 -19.01 -21.80 8.43
N TYR A 778 -18.87 -22.99 9.03
CA TYR A 778 -18.15 -24.11 8.44
C TYR A 778 -18.98 -25.38 8.33
N ASN A 779 -18.92 -26.09 7.21
CA ASN A 779 -19.42 -27.47 7.14
C ASN A 779 -20.88 -27.63 7.58
N ASN A 780 -21.77 -26.67 7.31
CA ASN A 780 -23.19 -26.82 7.60
C ASN A 780 -23.91 -27.41 6.38
N THR A 781 -24.93 -28.25 6.62
CA THR A 781 -25.83 -28.76 5.57
C THR A 781 -27.18 -28.05 5.69
N ILE A 782 -27.61 -27.37 4.63
CA ILE A 782 -28.85 -26.59 4.57
C ILE A 782 -29.73 -27.14 3.45
N TYR A 783 -30.98 -27.43 3.76
CA TYR A 783 -31.92 -28.06 2.84
C TYR A 783 -33.33 -27.49 2.98
N SER A 784 -34.08 -27.46 1.88
CA SER A 784 -35.54 -27.47 1.93
C SER A 784 -36.09 -28.07 0.63
N ARG A 785 -37.05 -28.99 0.75
CA ARG A 785 -37.73 -29.56 -0.41
C ARG A 785 -38.85 -28.65 -0.94
N ASP A 786 -39.22 -27.62 -0.22
CA ASP A 786 -40.42 -26.86 -0.57
C ASP A 786 -40.12 -25.83 -1.66
N PRO A 787 -41.08 -25.57 -2.56
CA PRO A 787 -40.96 -24.46 -3.50
C PRO A 787 -41.06 -23.14 -2.75
N ASN A 788 -40.19 -22.20 -3.10
CA ASN A 788 -40.12 -20.89 -2.49
C ASN A 788 -40.16 -19.81 -3.57
N SER A 789 -41.33 -19.19 -3.76
CA SER A 789 -41.54 -18.17 -4.81
C SER A 789 -40.91 -16.82 -4.47
N ASN A 790 -40.67 -16.52 -3.20
CA ASN A 790 -39.95 -15.31 -2.76
C ASN A 790 -38.42 -15.51 -2.77
N GLY A 791 -37.97 -16.73 -3.06
CA GLY A 791 -36.59 -17.15 -3.10
C GLY A 791 -36.07 -17.69 -1.77
N ALA A 792 -35.03 -18.53 -1.83
CA ALA A 792 -34.41 -19.15 -0.67
C ALA A 792 -32.92 -18.83 -0.57
N GLN A 793 -32.44 -18.54 0.63
CA GLN A 793 -31.05 -18.21 0.88
C GLN A 793 -30.43 -19.24 1.82
N GLY A 794 -29.31 -19.84 1.42
CA GLY A 794 -28.55 -20.72 2.31
C GLY A 794 -28.04 -19.94 3.52
N ILE A 795 -27.22 -18.93 3.24
CA ILE A 795 -26.61 -18.07 4.25
C ILE A 795 -26.83 -16.61 3.85
N GLN A 796 -27.31 -15.78 4.76
CA GLN A 796 -27.42 -14.33 4.59
C GLN A 796 -26.44 -13.63 5.54
N VAL A 797 -25.70 -12.65 5.03
CA VAL A 797 -24.80 -11.80 5.80
C VAL A 797 -25.13 -10.34 5.51
N ASP A 798 -25.53 -9.60 6.55
CA ASP A 798 -25.89 -8.19 6.42
C ASP A 798 -24.69 -7.25 6.37
N SER A 799 -24.92 -6.06 5.82
CA SER A 799 -23.91 -5.01 5.59
C SER A 799 -23.15 -4.54 6.83
N SER A 800 -23.71 -4.80 8.02
CA SER A 800 -23.11 -4.47 9.30
C SER A 800 -22.07 -5.48 9.78
N ALA A 801 -22.03 -6.68 9.19
CA ALA A 801 -21.08 -7.71 9.56
C ALA A 801 -19.69 -7.44 9.00
N SER A 802 -18.65 -7.98 9.64
CA SER A 802 -17.28 -7.88 9.16
C SER A 802 -16.48 -9.14 9.47
N ASP A 803 -15.48 -9.44 8.63
CA ASP A 803 -14.59 -10.60 8.77
C ASP A 803 -15.31 -11.94 8.92
N THR A 804 -16.48 -12.08 8.31
CA THR A 804 -17.21 -13.36 8.31
C THR A 804 -16.54 -14.33 7.32
N ILE A 805 -16.22 -15.53 7.78
CA ILE A 805 -15.62 -16.59 6.96
C ILE A 805 -16.64 -17.70 6.75
N ILE A 806 -16.97 -18.00 5.49
CA ILE A 806 -17.96 -19.01 5.10
C ILE A 806 -17.28 -20.07 4.25
N ARG A 807 -17.12 -21.28 4.79
CA ARG A 807 -16.45 -22.37 4.08
C ARG A 807 -17.16 -23.70 4.22
N ASN A 808 -16.99 -24.55 3.22
CA ASN A 808 -17.39 -25.94 3.28
C ASN A 808 -18.89 -26.20 3.47
N ASN A 809 -19.78 -25.24 3.20
CA ASN A 809 -21.22 -25.43 3.41
C ASN A 809 -21.87 -26.10 2.21
N TYR A 810 -22.86 -26.96 2.47
CA TYR A 810 -23.65 -27.69 1.47
C TYR A 810 -25.09 -27.20 1.51
N VAL A 811 -25.57 -26.57 0.44
CA VAL A 811 -26.93 -26.04 0.34
C VAL A 811 -27.69 -26.72 -0.80
N SER A 812 -28.93 -27.15 -0.56
CA SER A 812 -29.78 -27.69 -1.61
C SER A 812 -31.25 -27.28 -1.45
N TYR A 813 -31.76 -26.62 -2.48
CA TYR A 813 -33.16 -26.23 -2.62
C TYR A 813 -33.71 -26.75 -3.97
N PRO A 814 -34.01 -28.06 -4.09
CA PRO A 814 -34.37 -28.70 -5.35
C PRO A 814 -35.53 -28.01 -6.08
N ASN A 815 -36.57 -27.62 -5.34
CA ASN A 815 -37.83 -27.13 -5.90
C ASN A 815 -37.97 -25.60 -5.91
N THR A 816 -36.90 -24.87 -5.57
CA THR A 816 -36.89 -23.41 -5.57
C THR A 816 -36.18 -22.88 -6.81
N ALA A 817 -36.83 -21.98 -7.56
CA ALA A 817 -36.26 -21.37 -8.76
C ALA A 817 -35.22 -20.28 -8.39
N ASN A 818 -35.62 -19.30 -7.57
CA ASN A 818 -34.75 -18.24 -7.09
C ASN A 818 -34.03 -18.67 -5.81
N LYS A 819 -32.77 -19.09 -5.91
CA LYS A 819 -32.01 -19.58 -4.76
C LYS A 819 -30.57 -19.12 -4.78
N GLN A 820 -30.04 -18.87 -3.60
CA GLN A 820 -28.68 -18.39 -3.40
C GLN A 820 -27.96 -19.23 -2.36
N LEU A 821 -26.68 -19.50 -2.63
CA LEU A 821 -25.79 -20.16 -1.69
C LEU A 821 -25.50 -19.25 -0.50
N VAL A 822 -25.03 -18.04 -0.83
CA VAL A 822 -24.79 -16.94 0.09
C VAL A 822 -25.36 -15.67 -0.52
N ASN A 823 -26.09 -14.90 0.28
CA ASN A 823 -26.45 -13.51 0.01
C ASN A 823 -25.64 -12.62 0.96
N ASP A 824 -24.56 -12.01 0.45
CA ASP A 824 -23.64 -11.18 1.22
C ASP A 824 -23.79 -9.70 0.85
N THR A 825 -24.22 -8.89 1.82
CA THR A 825 -24.30 -7.43 1.69
C THR A 825 -23.21 -6.71 2.49
N SER A 826 -22.34 -7.44 3.20
CA SER A 826 -21.19 -6.88 3.94
C SER A 826 -19.99 -6.55 3.05
N SER A 827 -19.95 -7.12 1.84
CA SER A 827 -18.89 -6.95 0.83
C SER A 827 -17.48 -7.39 1.25
N ASN A 828 -17.32 -7.94 2.45
CA ASN A 828 -16.04 -8.37 3.03
C ASN A 828 -16.05 -9.82 3.54
N ALA A 829 -17.12 -10.58 3.31
CA ALA A 829 -17.13 -11.99 3.71
C ALA A 829 -16.15 -12.81 2.87
N VAL A 830 -15.36 -13.66 3.52
CA VAL A 830 -14.44 -14.58 2.84
C VAL A 830 -15.15 -15.90 2.61
N MET A 831 -15.43 -16.21 1.35
CA MET A 831 -16.18 -17.40 0.94
C MET A 831 -15.30 -18.35 0.13
N SER A 832 -15.26 -19.64 0.47
CA SER A 832 -14.61 -20.65 -0.35
C SER A 832 -15.19 -22.04 -0.14
N ASN A 833 -15.13 -22.90 -1.17
CA ASN A 833 -15.50 -24.32 -1.07
C ASN A 833 -16.93 -24.55 -0.54
N ASN A 834 -17.88 -23.71 -0.93
CA ASN A 834 -19.31 -23.93 -0.62
C ASN A 834 -20.00 -24.47 -1.88
N VAL A 835 -21.05 -25.28 -1.73
CA VAL A 835 -21.80 -25.84 -2.85
C VAL A 835 -23.29 -25.56 -2.73
N LEU A 836 -23.90 -25.15 -3.84
CA LEU A 836 -25.34 -25.11 -4.04
C LEU A 836 -25.72 -26.10 -5.13
N THR A 837 -26.66 -27.01 -4.85
CA THR A 837 -27.10 -28.04 -5.81
C THR A 837 -28.60 -28.20 -5.88
N ASN A 838 -29.11 -28.47 -7.09
CA ASN A 838 -30.50 -28.86 -7.33
C ASN A 838 -30.77 -30.31 -6.94
N THR A 839 -29.76 -31.16 -7.04
CA THR A 839 -29.87 -32.58 -6.67
C THR A 839 -29.16 -32.76 -5.34
N PRO A 840 -29.90 -33.06 -4.25
CA PRO A 840 -29.33 -33.06 -2.91
C PRO A 840 -28.31 -34.18 -2.68
N TYR A 841 -28.44 -35.32 -3.38
CA TYR A 841 -27.59 -36.51 -3.20
C TYR A 841 -27.51 -37.03 -1.75
N PHE A 842 -28.54 -36.76 -0.96
CA PHE A 842 -28.70 -37.29 0.40
C PHE A 842 -29.45 -38.64 0.38
N VAL A 843 -29.22 -39.48 1.40
CA VAL A 843 -29.81 -40.83 1.50
C VAL A 843 -31.34 -40.82 1.60
N ASP A 844 -31.93 -40.05 2.52
CA ASP A 844 -33.39 -39.93 2.69
C ASP A 844 -33.77 -38.56 3.27
N PRO A 845 -33.60 -37.46 2.50
CA PRO A 845 -33.86 -36.11 3.01
C PRO A 845 -35.35 -35.79 3.12
N ASN A 846 -36.23 -36.64 2.59
CA ASN A 846 -37.66 -36.38 2.47
C ASN A 846 -38.52 -37.26 3.38
N ASN A 847 -37.92 -38.02 4.30
CA ASN A 847 -38.65 -38.83 5.27
C ASN A 847 -39.81 -38.02 5.92
N PRO A 848 -41.02 -38.61 6.01
CA PRO A 848 -42.17 -37.94 6.58
C PRO A 848 -41.97 -37.58 8.06
N ASN A 849 -41.15 -38.34 8.81
CA ASN A 849 -40.74 -37.97 10.16
C ASN A 849 -39.48 -37.09 10.10
N PRO A 850 -39.55 -35.80 10.47
CA PRO A 850 -38.39 -34.91 10.42
C PRO A 850 -37.16 -35.41 11.20
N LEU A 851 -37.36 -36.14 12.31
CA LEU A 851 -36.24 -36.68 13.09
C LEU A 851 -35.47 -37.81 12.39
N LEU A 852 -36.14 -38.51 11.47
CA LEU A 852 -35.61 -39.67 10.74
C LEU A 852 -35.05 -39.30 9.36
N ARG A 853 -35.18 -38.04 8.93
CA ARG A 853 -34.56 -37.55 7.68
C ARG A 853 -33.05 -37.77 7.72
N ASN A 854 -32.51 -38.38 6.68
CA ASN A 854 -31.10 -38.73 6.56
C ASN A 854 -30.40 -37.85 5.51
N PHE A 855 -29.46 -37.06 5.98
CA PHE A 855 -28.69 -36.08 5.20
C PHE A 855 -27.24 -36.51 4.97
N GLN A 856 -26.88 -37.77 5.29
CA GLN A 856 -25.63 -38.36 4.83
C GLN A 856 -25.56 -38.26 3.31
N ILE A 857 -24.40 -37.83 2.81
CA ILE A 857 -24.14 -37.73 1.37
C ILE A 857 -23.92 -39.12 0.79
N THR A 858 -24.36 -39.30 -0.46
CA THR A 858 -24.14 -40.53 -1.23
C THR A 858 -22.88 -40.41 -2.09
N SER A 859 -22.37 -41.52 -2.62
CA SER A 859 -21.22 -41.53 -3.56
C SER A 859 -21.43 -40.66 -4.79
N SER A 860 -22.68 -40.38 -5.14
CA SER A 860 -23.04 -39.51 -6.27
C SER A 860 -22.80 -38.02 -6.00
N ALA A 861 -22.54 -37.62 -4.75
CA ALA A 861 -22.29 -36.23 -4.35
C ALA A 861 -20.87 -35.75 -4.72
N THR A 862 -20.42 -35.98 -5.95
CA THR A 862 -19.03 -35.71 -6.42
C THR A 862 -18.61 -34.24 -6.33
N ALA A 863 -19.57 -33.32 -6.28
CA ALA A 863 -19.34 -31.88 -6.06
C ALA A 863 -19.06 -31.52 -4.59
N ALA A 864 -19.25 -32.45 -3.66
CA ALA A 864 -19.05 -32.27 -2.23
C ALA A 864 -17.95 -33.17 -1.65
N ILE A 865 -17.77 -34.38 -2.19
CA ILE A 865 -16.76 -35.33 -1.71
C ILE A 865 -15.36 -34.83 -2.06
N ASP A 866 -14.48 -34.74 -1.07
CA ASP A 866 -13.09 -34.27 -1.17
C ASP A 866 -12.97 -32.87 -1.83
N LYS A 867 -13.93 -31.97 -1.60
CA LYS A 867 -13.94 -30.60 -2.19
C LYS A 867 -13.73 -29.48 -1.19
N GLY A 868 -13.53 -29.79 0.09
CA GLY A 868 -13.45 -28.82 1.18
C GLY A 868 -12.09 -28.17 1.36
N TYR A 869 -12.11 -27.03 2.02
CA TYR A 869 -10.96 -26.32 2.55
C TYR A 869 -10.61 -26.85 3.94
N ILE A 870 -9.33 -26.84 4.31
CA ILE A 870 -8.91 -27.23 5.66
C ILE A 870 -9.32 -26.14 6.66
N VAL A 871 -10.24 -26.48 7.54
CA VAL A 871 -10.77 -25.63 8.62
C VAL A 871 -10.63 -26.37 9.95
N PRO A 872 -10.68 -25.68 11.12
CA PRO A 872 -10.62 -26.33 12.44
C PRO A 872 -11.93 -27.04 12.79
N VAL A 873 -12.30 -28.04 11.98
CA VAL A 873 -13.48 -28.89 12.13
C VAL A 873 -13.01 -30.32 11.90
N PHE A 874 -12.58 -30.99 12.97
CA PHE A 874 -11.85 -32.26 12.86
C PHE A 874 -12.76 -33.50 12.83
N SER A 875 -14.01 -33.38 13.25
CA SER A 875 -15.02 -34.41 13.11
C SER A 875 -16.28 -33.88 12.45
N ASP A 876 -17.06 -34.77 11.85
CA ASP A 876 -18.35 -34.47 11.23
C ASP A 876 -19.50 -34.49 12.26
N PHE A 877 -20.75 -34.40 11.79
CA PHE A 877 -21.97 -34.45 12.60
C PHE A 877 -22.09 -35.72 13.46
N ASN A 878 -21.64 -36.86 12.93
CA ASN A 878 -21.69 -38.18 13.55
C ASN A 878 -20.41 -38.51 14.34
N ASP A 879 -19.56 -37.51 14.59
CA ASP A 879 -18.29 -37.65 15.28
C ASP A 879 -17.25 -38.49 14.53
N VAL A 880 -17.46 -38.74 13.23
CA VAL A 880 -16.46 -39.38 12.35
C VAL A 880 -15.33 -38.39 12.09
N LEU A 881 -14.08 -38.83 12.26
CA LEU A 881 -12.90 -38.00 12.04
C LEU A 881 -12.76 -37.66 10.56
N ARG A 882 -12.52 -36.39 10.24
CA ARG A 882 -12.20 -35.94 8.88
C ARG A 882 -10.71 -36.13 8.63
N THR A 883 -10.38 -36.92 7.61
CA THR A 883 -9.00 -37.19 7.17
C THR A 883 -8.82 -36.76 5.73
N GLY A 884 -7.65 -36.23 5.37
CA GLY A 884 -7.39 -35.81 3.98
C GLY A 884 -8.12 -34.50 3.62
N ILE A 885 -8.65 -34.43 2.40
CA ILE A 885 -9.45 -33.28 1.96
C ILE A 885 -10.84 -33.43 2.57
N TYR A 886 -11.40 -32.36 3.12
CA TYR A 886 -12.67 -32.45 3.81
C TYR A 886 -13.84 -32.53 2.84
N ASP A 887 -14.87 -33.29 3.15
CA ASP A 887 -16.15 -33.18 2.45
C ASP A 887 -16.88 -31.89 2.81
N LEU A 888 -17.69 -31.40 1.87
CA LEU A 888 -18.60 -30.28 2.10
C LEU A 888 -19.82 -30.72 2.90
N GLY A 889 -20.33 -29.82 3.74
CA GLY A 889 -21.48 -30.05 4.59
C GLY A 889 -21.14 -30.73 5.91
N ALA A 890 -22.19 -31.05 6.66
CA ALA A 890 -22.09 -31.53 8.04
C ALA A 890 -21.65 -33.00 8.14
N PHE A 891 -21.78 -33.78 7.08
CA PHE A 891 -21.51 -35.21 7.05
C PHE A 891 -20.28 -35.51 6.17
N ALA A 892 -19.43 -36.42 6.60
CA ALA A 892 -18.40 -37.02 5.75
C ALA A 892 -18.98 -38.25 5.01
N TYR A 893 -18.42 -38.57 3.83
CA TYR A 893 -18.79 -39.75 3.03
C TYR A 893 -18.09 -41.03 3.51
#